data_AF-A0A3D4X0K9-F1
#
_entry.id   AF-A0A3D4X0K9-F1
#
_cell.length_a   1.000
_cell.length_b   1.000
_cell.length_c   1.000
_cell.angle_alpha   90.00
_cell.angle_beta   90.00
_cell.angle_gamma   90.00
#
_symmetry.space_group_name_H-M   'P 1'
#
loop_
_entity.id
_entity.type
_entity.pdbx_description
1 polymer ?
#
loop_
_entity_poly.entity_id
_entity_poly.type
_entity_poly.pdbx_seq_one_letter_code
_entity_poly.pdbx_strand_id
1 'polypeptide(L)'
;MPCLEDIPCWATNGCPVCWPAARAREIPSPQQAEIRRIGLRRFSCRYWSRYAGCGRPDLGTTPTRALPSPLPAGCRSGTQTDGSFAWATTAKSSARPTSNPGTRLCVTGSARRTTMRPMTLASEPSIDELYELLAADAQADAVSVILKLRGETCDADCSYCFEKRKEAPGGASISIEQVDRIATLFGGRPMMVELHGGEPLTLPKQQMRSILDCLRATPNVLGVMLQTNGIRIDDEWVDLLDTHYPGLGITISLDGDQEGNQYRVDYAGAPIYDRVVAAIDLLKRRGKRVGITTVVTSRLLGRAPQILDQLSTFDNVYAINLIGCFDPTVTKPTAVQSKKVPVSRQLQLQALNDGQPPAWATSPDDYAEFVLSATQHWIRTGLWRRVNLAPTVAIVRKLRNLDVRNCHYNARKCHHVFTAYPDGRLGTCDELPWPRATLTTLRKPRTLPLLVDAQQNSSLLGAGRKLMEKCTSCDYNRSCGGGCVSHRLAAVAAHGNDDAYCQHRARLIDGVASLLAVPQDDQALVCRTIAWLPQDPNVMKDVAGFLQRWDDHHAPRTPATIKISSQGNINTVGLPGTHEADDLDPLHPQWREGIEARIWPLVEAITSAGYVTYDSCGGHPASDGPHELRVGILPRDAMDNVAAGSMLCQAIRQTRRAIAPSVYIGLFRSELACATTSVNYPSLDLRIRPTVGHSNDEFYRDAATAVDALCSVLAAGIRPNPPAACGCHTAYS
;
A
#
# COMPACT_ATOMS: atom_id res chain seq x y z
N MET A 1 7.19 -23.66 4.45
CA MET A 1 6.79 -22.30 4.84
C MET A 1 7.33 -22.00 6.23
N PRO A 2 8.14 -20.95 6.42
CA PRO A 2 8.28 -20.31 7.73
C PRO A 2 6.96 -19.58 8.05
N CYS A 3 6.46 -19.66 9.29
CA CYS A 3 5.22 -18.97 9.65
C CYS A 3 5.43 -17.45 9.73
N LEU A 4 4.84 -16.70 8.80
CA LEU A 4 4.68 -15.24 8.90
C LEU A 4 3.62 -14.82 9.96
N GLU A 5 3.15 -15.77 10.77
CA GLU A 5 2.41 -15.54 12.01
C GLU A 5 3.28 -14.80 13.05
N ASP A 6 4.62 -14.91 12.94
CA ASP A 6 5.60 -14.14 13.72
C ASP A 6 5.90 -12.75 13.14
N ILE A 7 5.12 -12.24 12.17
CA ILE A 7 5.01 -10.78 11.99
C ILE A 7 4.21 -10.27 13.19
N PRO A 8 4.80 -9.50 14.13
CA PRO A 8 4.05 -9.04 15.29
C PRO A 8 2.89 -8.16 14.84
N CYS A 9 1.77 -8.22 15.56
CA CYS A 9 0.74 -7.19 15.47
C CYS A 9 1.27 -5.87 16.06
N TRP A 10 2.18 -5.21 15.34
CA TRP A 10 2.52 -3.83 15.59
C TRP A 10 1.26 -2.99 15.42
N ALA A 11 0.73 -2.51 16.54
CA ALA A 11 -0.10 -1.32 16.56
C ALA A 11 0.61 -0.22 15.76
N THR A 12 -0.17 0.67 15.15
CA THR A 12 0.32 1.66 14.18
C THR A 12 1.16 2.75 14.86
N ASN A 13 2.40 2.41 15.18
CA ASN A 13 3.42 3.24 15.78
C ASN A 13 4.45 3.57 14.68
N GLY A 14 4.25 4.53 13.77
CA GLY A 14 3.12 5.45 13.58
C GLY A 14 3.00 6.51 14.67
N CYS A 15 1.99 6.38 15.53
CA CYS A 15 1.71 7.22 16.69
C CYS A 15 1.65 6.31 17.94
N PRO A 16 2.20 6.71 19.10
CA PRO A 16 2.02 5.94 20.34
C PRO A 16 0.60 6.16 20.89
N VAL A 17 -0.10 5.07 21.19
CA VAL A 17 -1.08 4.88 22.30
C VAL A 17 -1.78 3.56 22.03
N CYS A 18 -1.57 2.57 22.92
CA CYS A 18 -2.50 1.46 23.06
C CYS A 18 -3.71 1.98 23.83
N TRP A 19 -4.93 1.74 23.34
CA TRP A 19 -6.14 2.01 24.12
C TRP A 19 -6.09 1.19 25.43
N PRO A 20 -6.26 1.83 26.60
CA PRO A 20 -6.61 1.11 27.81
C PRO A 20 -7.95 0.41 27.61
N ALA A 21 -8.14 -0.76 28.22
CA ALA A 21 -9.41 -1.47 28.19
C ALA A 21 -10.47 -0.73 29.04
N ALA A 22 -11.06 0.32 28.48
CA ALA A 22 -12.16 1.06 29.09
C ALA A 22 -13.38 0.13 29.23
N ARG A 23 -13.80 -0.09 30.49
CA ARG A 23 -14.80 -1.08 30.94
C ARG A 23 -16.06 -1.13 30.06
N ALA A 24 -16.08 -2.00 29.06
CA ALA A 24 -17.31 -2.39 28.39
C ALA A 24 -18.20 -3.16 29.38
N ARG A 25 -19.43 -2.69 29.59
CA ARG A 25 -20.47 -3.50 30.24
C ARG A 25 -20.93 -4.57 29.24
N GLU A 26 -21.27 -5.75 29.74
CA GLU A 26 -21.56 -6.91 28.92
C GLU A 26 -22.83 -6.71 28.08
N ILE A 27 -22.71 -6.87 26.75
CA ILE A 27 -23.82 -7.09 25.82
C ILE A 27 -23.44 -8.33 25.00
N PRO A 28 -24.16 -9.46 25.13
CA PRO A 28 -23.78 -10.70 24.45
C PRO A 28 -24.19 -10.68 22.98
N SER A 29 -23.23 -10.86 22.06
CA SER A 29 -23.52 -11.12 20.63
C SER A 29 -23.47 -12.62 20.31
N PRO A 30 -24.21 -13.14 19.31
CA PRO A 30 -24.34 -14.59 19.09
C PRO A 30 -23.06 -15.32 18.63
N GLN A 31 -22.01 -14.59 18.23
CA GLN A 31 -20.85 -15.15 17.51
C GLN A 31 -19.91 -16.01 18.39
N GLN A 32 -20.04 -15.99 19.73
CA GLN A 32 -19.21 -16.81 20.61
C GLN A 32 -19.53 -18.33 20.55
N ALA A 33 -20.65 -18.72 19.95
CA ALA A 33 -21.06 -20.14 19.86
C ALA A 33 -20.22 -20.96 18.85
N GLU A 34 -19.72 -20.34 17.78
CA GLU A 34 -19.14 -21.07 16.65
C GLU A 34 -17.64 -21.42 16.85
N ILE A 35 -16.90 -20.57 17.56
CA ILE A 35 -15.47 -20.76 17.88
C ILE A 35 -15.23 -22.06 18.67
N ARG A 36 -16.23 -22.57 19.41
CA ARG A 36 -16.11 -23.82 20.18
C ARG A 36 -16.28 -25.11 19.36
N ARG A 37 -16.58 -25.04 18.04
CA ARG A 37 -16.75 -26.23 17.18
C ARG A 37 -15.51 -26.65 16.38
N ILE A 38 -14.48 -25.81 16.27
CA ILE A 38 -13.27 -26.12 15.50
C ILE A 38 -12.21 -26.71 16.44
N GLY A 39 -12.09 -28.04 16.45
CA GLY A 39 -11.32 -28.80 17.42
C GLY A 39 -9.79 -28.75 17.26
N LEU A 40 -9.17 -27.61 17.59
CA LEU A 40 -7.71 -27.53 17.78
C LEU A 40 -7.32 -27.99 19.18
N ARG A 41 -6.34 -28.90 19.27
CA ARG A 41 -5.86 -29.46 20.54
C ARG A 41 -5.00 -28.42 21.29
N ARG A 42 -5.19 -28.31 22.60
CA ARG A 42 -4.25 -27.61 23.49
C ARG A 42 -2.85 -28.24 23.35
N PHE A 43 -1.86 -27.45 22.96
CA PHE A 43 -0.46 -27.69 23.30
C PHE A 43 0.02 -26.65 24.30
N SER A 44 0.88 -27.07 25.22
CA SER A 44 1.27 -26.29 26.39
C SER A 44 2.47 -25.38 26.12
N CYS A 45 2.35 -24.10 26.47
CA CYS A 45 3.49 -23.19 26.46
C CYS A 45 4.48 -23.59 27.58
N ARG A 46 5.64 -24.13 27.18
CA ARG A 46 6.78 -24.41 28.07
C ARG A 46 8.11 -24.12 27.34
N TYR A 47 8.42 -22.86 27.04
CA TYR A 47 9.79 -22.49 26.63
C TYR A 47 10.20 -21.02 26.88
N TRP A 48 9.82 -20.44 28.02
CA TRP A 48 10.35 -19.14 28.50
C TRP A 48 10.69 -19.21 29.99
N SER A 49 11.90 -19.71 30.31
CA SER A 49 12.42 -19.74 31.69
C SER A 49 13.96 -19.80 31.78
N ARG A 50 14.65 -19.04 30.92
CA ARG A 50 16.07 -18.65 31.02
C ARG A 50 16.24 -17.27 30.34
N TYR A 51 17.26 -16.52 30.75
CA TYR A 51 17.52 -15.12 30.34
C TYR A 51 16.49 -14.07 30.80
N ALA A 52 16.25 -14.03 32.12
CA ALA A 52 15.93 -12.80 32.84
C ALA A 52 16.98 -12.65 33.95
N GLY A 53 17.98 -11.79 33.73
CA GLY A 53 19.18 -11.74 34.59
C GLY A 53 19.78 -10.35 34.67
N CYS A 54 19.16 -9.47 35.46
CA CYS A 54 19.76 -8.31 36.12
C CYS A 54 18.90 -7.98 37.35
N GLY A 55 19.55 -7.65 38.48
CA GLY A 55 18.92 -7.70 39.80
C GLY A 55 17.99 -6.52 40.13
N ARG A 56 17.09 -6.76 41.09
CA ARG A 56 16.58 -5.73 42.02
C ARG A 56 17.40 -5.80 43.31
N PRO A 57 17.61 -4.69 44.04
CA PRO A 57 18.23 -4.74 45.37
C PRO A 57 17.30 -5.41 46.39
N ASP A 58 17.88 -6.18 47.31
CA ASP A 58 17.16 -6.84 48.41
C ASP A 58 16.70 -5.87 49.50
N LEU A 59 15.59 -6.21 50.17
CA LEU A 59 15.24 -5.65 51.47
C LEU A 59 14.63 -6.73 52.39
N GLY A 60 15.38 -7.06 53.44
CA GLY A 60 14.98 -7.91 54.56
C GLY A 60 16.18 -8.26 55.44
N THR A 61 16.10 -8.38 56.76
CA THR A 61 14.98 -8.15 57.71
C THR A 61 15.55 -7.76 59.10
N THR A 62 14.71 -7.72 60.15
CA THR A 62 15.01 -7.54 61.60
C THR A 62 15.12 -6.07 62.12
N PRO A 63 14.96 -5.81 63.44
CA PRO A 63 13.70 -6.07 64.15
C PRO A 63 13.22 -4.96 65.14
N THR A 64 11.91 -4.92 65.40
CA THR A 64 11.23 -4.49 66.65
C THR A 64 11.70 -3.26 67.46
N ARG A 65 10.91 -2.16 67.47
CA ARG A 65 10.48 -1.48 68.72
C ARG A 65 9.33 -0.46 68.58
N ALA A 66 8.45 -0.46 69.59
CA ALA A 66 7.65 0.63 70.19
C ALA A 66 6.78 1.63 69.36
N LEU A 67 5.55 1.79 69.87
CA LEU A 67 4.62 2.96 69.76
C LEU A 67 5.21 4.22 70.47
N PRO A 68 4.65 5.46 70.33
CA PRO A 68 3.23 5.78 70.14
C PRO A 68 2.85 6.97 69.21
N SER A 69 1.53 7.20 69.09
CA SER A 69 0.86 8.36 68.48
C SER A 69 0.95 9.65 69.35
N PRO A 70 0.52 10.83 68.85
CA PRO A 70 -0.90 11.22 69.01
C PRO A 70 -1.56 12.02 67.85
N LEU A 71 -2.88 12.21 68.00
CA LEU A 71 -3.84 13.06 67.25
C LEU A 71 -3.93 14.48 67.87
N PRO A 72 -4.83 15.44 67.49
CA PRO A 72 -5.97 15.44 66.52
C PRO A 72 -5.82 16.50 65.40
N ALA A 73 -6.81 16.92 64.57
CA ALA A 73 -8.27 16.69 64.44
C ALA A 73 -8.64 16.58 62.92
N GLY A 74 -9.84 16.81 62.35
CA GLY A 74 -11.18 17.27 62.78
C GLY A 74 -11.92 17.99 61.61
N CYS A 75 -13.25 18.17 61.56
CA CYS A 75 -14.35 17.57 62.33
C CYS A 75 -15.75 17.89 61.70
N ARG A 76 -16.58 16.87 61.41
CA ARG A 76 -18.08 16.90 61.30
C ARG A 76 -18.71 17.62 60.07
N SER A 77 -19.95 17.36 59.61
CA SER A 77 -21.04 16.39 59.89
C SER A 77 -22.03 16.34 58.69
N GLY A 78 -22.95 15.38 58.50
CA GLY A 78 -23.29 14.16 59.28
C GLY A 78 -24.49 13.34 58.71
N THR A 79 -24.93 12.34 59.52
CA THR A 79 -26.33 11.83 59.72
C THR A 79 -27.12 11.17 58.57
N GLN A 80 -27.31 9.83 58.57
CA GLN A 80 -28.50 9.05 59.06
C GLN A 80 -29.56 8.76 57.95
N THR A 81 -30.38 7.68 57.91
CA THR A 81 -30.65 6.53 58.82
C THR A 81 -31.22 5.31 58.03
N ASP A 82 -31.07 4.10 58.59
CA ASP A 82 -31.93 2.87 58.61
C ASP A 82 -32.81 2.40 57.41
N GLY A 83 -32.95 1.06 57.27
CA GLY A 83 -33.97 0.39 56.43
C GLY A 83 -33.77 -1.12 56.22
N SER A 84 -34.74 -1.96 56.58
CA SER A 84 -34.62 -3.44 56.74
C SER A 84 -35.47 -4.28 55.76
N PHE A 85 -35.50 -5.62 55.98
CA PHE A 85 -36.24 -6.71 55.27
C PHE A 85 -35.63 -7.23 53.92
N ALA A 86 -35.63 -8.50 53.48
CA ALA A 86 -35.99 -9.88 53.95
C ALA A 86 -36.94 -10.62 52.96
N TRP A 87 -36.47 -11.60 52.18
CA TRP A 87 -36.55 -13.10 52.36
C TRP A 87 -37.67 -13.79 51.52
N ALA A 88 -37.67 -15.15 51.48
CA ALA A 88 -38.54 -16.09 50.70
C ALA A 88 -38.18 -16.25 49.18
N THR A 89 -37.80 -17.40 48.58
CA THR A 89 -38.40 -18.78 48.39
C THR A 89 -39.50 -18.85 47.30
N THR A 90 -39.73 -19.92 46.50
CA THR A 90 -39.61 -21.39 46.75
C THR A 90 -39.69 -22.24 45.44
N ALA A 91 -39.26 -23.53 45.48
CA ALA A 91 -39.77 -24.70 44.69
C ALA A 91 -39.53 -24.79 43.14
N LYS A 92 -39.77 -25.94 42.42
CA LYS A 92 -39.36 -27.38 42.56
C LYS A 92 -39.97 -28.26 41.42
N SER A 93 -39.16 -29.01 40.64
CA SER A 93 -39.51 -30.25 39.84
C SER A 93 -38.35 -30.60 38.87
N SER A 94 -37.71 -31.78 38.82
CA SER A 94 -38.09 -33.13 38.30
C SER A 94 -38.36 -33.19 36.76
N ALA A 95 -37.82 -34.11 35.95
CA ALA A 95 -37.29 -35.46 36.23
C ALA A 95 -36.18 -35.99 35.23
N ARG A 96 -35.86 -37.29 35.33
CA ARG A 96 -34.99 -38.19 34.51
C ARG A 96 -35.83 -39.47 34.17
N PRO A 97 -35.48 -40.47 33.29
CA PRO A 97 -34.16 -41.17 33.25
C PRO A 97 -33.74 -41.93 31.94
N THR A 98 -32.68 -42.77 32.04
CA THR A 98 -32.31 -43.96 31.19
C THR A 98 -31.93 -43.74 29.69
N SER A 99 -31.16 -44.62 28.99
CA SER A 99 -30.57 -45.96 29.26
C SER A 99 -29.14 -46.15 28.62
N ASN A 100 -28.63 -47.39 28.57
CA ASN A 100 -27.26 -47.87 28.21
C ASN A 100 -27.30 -48.71 26.89
N PRO A 101 -26.23 -49.37 26.34
CA PRO A 101 -24.77 -49.33 26.57
C PRO A 101 -23.96 -49.10 25.26
N GLY A 102 -22.66 -49.46 25.18
CA GLY A 102 -21.77 -49.17 24.03
C GLY A 102 -21.02 -50.35 23.38
N THR A 103 -20.14 -50.04 22.40
CA THR A 103 -19.39 -51.02 21.56
C THR A 103 -17.91 -50.59 21.34
N ARG A 104 -17.09 -51.46 20.73
CA ARG A 104 -15.60 -51.40 20.74
C ARG A 104 -14.96 -50.61 19.58
N LEU A 105 -13.64 -50.46 19.67
CA LEU A 105 -12.75 -49.82 18.69
C LEU A 105 -12.89 -50.39 17.27
N CYS A 106 -12.65 -49.52 16.28
CA CYS A 106 -11.81 -49.88 15.13
C CYS A 106 -11.00 -48.64 14.69
N VAL A 107 -9.76 -48.82 14.26
CA VAL A 107 -8.87 -47.73 13.82
C VAL A 107 -8.65 -47.84 12.32
N THR A 108 -9.10 -46.85 11.57
CA THR A 108 -8.79 -46.68 10.15
C THR A 108 -8.31 -45.25 9.89
N GLY A 109 -7.10 -45.11 9.37
CA GLY A 109 -6.51 -43.81 9.04
C GLY A 109 -7.14 -43.24 7.77
N SER A 110 -7.87 -42.13 7.89
CA SER A 110 -8.40 -41.37 6.75
C SER A 110 -7.70 -40.01 6.68
N ALA A 111 -6.86 -39.82 5.66
CA ALA A 111 -6.23 -38.54 5.38
C ALA A 111 -7.27 -37.56 4.84
N ARG A 112 -7.78 -36.67 5.72
CA ARG A 112 -8.70 -35.61 5.30
C ARG A 112 -7.96 -34.59 4.44
N ARG A 113 -8.11 -34.68 3.12
CA ARG A 113 -7.84 -33.56 2.21
C ARG A 113 -8.65 -32.35 2.69
N THR A 114 -8.00 -31.22 2.91
CA THR A 114 -8.64 -29.97 3.32
C THR A 114 -9.34 -29.35 2.12
N THR A 115 -10.58 -29.77 1.83
CA THR A 115 -11.40 -29.14 0.79
C THR A 115 -11.65 -27.68 1.16
N MET A 116 -11.09 -26.75 0.37
CA MET A 116 -11.41 -25.34 0.50
C MET A 116 -12.91 -25.14 0.25
N ARG A 117 -13.56 -24.30 1.08
CA ARG A 117 -14.93 -23.87 0.81
C ARG A 117 -14.92 -22.94 -0.42
N PRO A 118 -15.92 -23.02 -1.31
CA PRO A 118 -16.08 -22.00 -2.36
C PRO A 118 -16.22 -20.62 -1.73
N MET A 119 -15.54 -19.62 -2.30
CA MET A 119 -15.89 -18.23 -2.05
C MET A 119 -17.18 -17.95 -2.82
N THR A 120 -18.27 -17.69 -2.09
CA THR A 120 -19.48 -17.12 -2.69
C THR A 120 -19.12 -15.79 -3.33
N LEU A 121 -19.47 -15.60 -4.61
CA LEU A 121 -19.41 -14.31 -5.29
C LEU A 121 -20.15 -13.28 -4.43
N ALA A 122 -19.39 -12.37 -3.83
CA ALA A 122 -19.93 -11.23 -3.12
C ALA A 122 -20.32 -10.18 -4.16
N SER A 123 -21.43 -9.47 -3.93
CA SER A 123 -21.87 -8.38 -4.80
C SER A 123 -20.76 -7.35 -5.02
N GLU A 124 -20.73 -6.75 -6.21
CA GLU A 124 -19.87 -5.60 -6.49
C GLU A 124 -20.10 -4.50 -5.43
N PRO A 125 -19.04 -3.94 -4.83
CA PRO A 125 -19.20 -2.86 -3.87
C PRO A 125 -19.68 -1.59 -4.57
N SER A 126 -20.63 -0.92 -3.92
CA SER A 126 -21.12 0.40 -4.33
C SER A 126 -20.01 1.46 -4.25
N ILE A 127 -20.20 2.57 -4.96
CA ILE A 127 -19.28 3.72 -4.88
C ILE A 127 -19.16 4.27 -3.45
N ASP A 128 -20.18 4.13 -2.61
CA ASP A 128 -20.19 4.62 -1.24
C ASP A 128 -19.42 3.72 -0.27
N GLU A 129 -19.35 2.41 -0.53
CA GLU A 129 -18.45 1.48 0.19
C GLU A 129 -16.98 1.69 -0.19
N LEU A 130 -16.71 2.23 -1.38
CA LEU A 130 -15.34 2.58 -1.83
C LEU A 130 -14.94 4.02 -1.48
N TYR A 131 -15.91 4.90 -1.25
CA TYR A 131 -15.73 6.34 -1.03
C TYR A 131 -16.60 6.80 0.15
N GLU A 132 -16.16 6.49 1.36
CA GLU A 132 -16.89 6.77 2.60
C GLU A 132 -17.03 8.28 2.82
N LEU A 133 -18.28 8.74 2.93
CA LEU A 133 -18.61 10.12 3.27
C LEU A 133 -18.62 10.30 4.79
N LEU A 134 -18.14 11.44 5.28
CA LEU A 134 -18.15 11.75 6.71
C LEU A 134 -19.60 12.02 7.19
N ALA A 135 -20.23 11.03 7.82
CA ALA A 135 -21.54 11.19 8.43
C ALA A 135 -21.47 12.17 9.62
N ALA A 136 -22.34 13.18 9.63
CA ALA A 136 -22.27 14.31 10.57
C ALA A 136 -22.62 13.93 12.02
N ASP A 137 -23.45 12.91 12.20
CA ASP A 137 -23.96 12.35 13.45
C ASP A 137 -23.10 11.20 14.02
N ALA A 138 -22.37 10.47 13.16
CA ALA A 138 -21.54 9.33 13.52
C ALA A 138 -20.27 9.72 14.32
N GLN A 139 -20.45 10.13 15.58
CA GLN A 139 -19.42 10.69 16.47
C GLN A 139 -18.19 9.78 16.70
N ALA A 140 -18.27 8.48 16.40
CA ALA A 140 -17.19 7.52 16.59
C ALA A 140 -16.06 7.64 15.56
N ASP A 141 -16.34 8.12 14.34
CA ASP A 141 -15.37 8.04 13.25
C ASP A 141 -14.29 9.12 13.34
N ALA A 142 -13.07 8.66 13.61
CA ALA A 142 -11.90 9.51 13.73
C ALA A 142 -11.57 10.25 12.43
N VAL A 143 -11.14 11.50 12.56
CA VAL A 143 -10.66 12.36 11.46
C VAL A 143 -9.18 12.69 11.61
N SER A 144 -8.50 12.95 10.49
CA SER A 144 -7.15 13.53 10.49
C SER A 144 -7.23 15.04 10.30
N VAL A 145 -6.45 15.78 11.08
CA VAL A 145 -6.44 17.26 11.10
C VAL A 145 -4.99 17.74 10.93
N ILE A 146 -4.69 18.25 9.74
CA ILE A 146 -3.38 18.80 9.39
C ILE A 146 -3.38 20.30 9.68
N LEU A 147 -2.63 20.72 10.70
CA LEU A 147 -2.43 22.12 11.06
C LEU A 147 -1.18 22.64 10.33
N LYS A 148 -1.38 23.51 9.32
CA LYS A 148 -0.28 24.14 8.58
C LYS A 148 0.26 25.33 9.40
N LEU A 149 0.96 25.05 10.50
CA LEU A 149 1.29 25.99 11.59
C LEU A 149 1.89 27.34 11.13
N ARG A 150 2.64 27.33 10.03
CA ARG A 150 3.29 28.51 9.42
C ARG A 150 2.97 28.69 7.93
N GLY A 151 1.85 28.12 7.47
CA GLY A 151 1.42 28.18 6.07
C GLY A 151 2.43 27.47 5.15
N GLU A 152 3.04 28.23 4.24
CA GLU A 152 4.14 27.76 3.38
C GLU A 152 5.55 28.20 3.86
N THR A 153 5.63 29.01 4.93
CA THR A 153 6.89 29.55 5.45
C THR A 153 7.78 28.45 6.03
N CYS A 154 8.93 28.24 5.37
CA CYS A 154 9.92 27.20 5.64
C CYS A 154 11.32 27.81 5.52
N ASP A 155 12.29 27.34 6.29
CA ASP A 155 13.71 27.72 6.15
C ASP A 155 14.49 26.84 5.17
N ALA A 156 13.93 25.70 4.74
CA ALA A 156 14.31 25.00 3.52
C ALA A 156 13.51 25.53 2.30
N ASP A 157 14.04 25.34 1.10
CA ASP A 157 13.46 25.83 -0.16
C ASP A 157 13.47 24.77 -1.28
N CYS A 158 13.12 23.53 -0.92
CA CYS A 158 13.23 22.34 -1.78
C CYS A 158 12.58 22.51 -3.17
N SER A 159 13.26 22.03 -4.22
CA SER A 159 12.90 22.26 -5.62
C SER A 159 11.51 21.73 -5.99
N TYR A 160 11.15 20.55 -5.49
CA TYR A 160 9.86 19.89 -5.76
C TYR A 160 8.74 20.32 -4.79
N CYS A 161 8.97 21.24 -3.85
CA CYS A 161 8.03 21.46 -2.73
C CYS A 161 6.60 21.80 -3.21
N PHE A 162 5.63 20.93 -2.88
CA PHE A 162 4.22 21.13 -3.24
C PHE A 162 3.52 22.19 -2.37
N GLU A 163 3.96 22.38 -1.12
CA GLU A 163 3.36 23.36 -0.20
C GLU A 163 3.58 24.79 -0.69
N LYS A 164 4.81 25.16 -1.09
CA LYS A 164 5.11 26.50 -1.62
C LYS A 164 4.49 26.76 -3.01
N ARG A 165 4.05 25.71 -3.73
CA ARG A 165 3.31 25.84 -5.00
C ARG A 165 1.83 26.23 -4.82
N LYS A 166 1.31 26.25 -3.59
CA LYS A 166 -0.08 26.64 -3.27
C LYS A 166 -0.20 28.13 -3.01
N GLU A 167 -1.39 28.67 -3.20
CA GLU A 167 -1.77 29.99 -2.67
C GLU A 167 -2.04 29.92 -1.16
N ALA A 168 -1.02 29.59 -0.38
CA ALA A 168 -1.04 29.54 1.09
C ALA A 168 -0.56 30.87 1.69
N PRO A 169 -0.98 31.24 2.92
CA PRO A 169 -0.56 32.49 3.54
C PRO A 169 0.86 32.35 4.12
N GLY A 170 1.83 33.01 3.49
CA GLY A 170 3.18 33.17 4.07
C GLY A 170 3.17 34.10 5.30
N GLY A 171 4.14 33.93 6.20
CA GLY A 171 4.41 34.79 7.36
C GLY A 171 3.45 34.65 8.55
N ALA A 172 2.19 34.32 8.30
CA ALA A 172 1.16 34.08 9.31
C ALA A 172 1.40 32.78 10.12
N SER A 173 0.66 32.62 11.23
CA SER A 173 0.72 31.39 12.04
C SER A 173 -0.64 30.96 12.58
N ILE A 174 -0.81 29.67 12.85
CA ILE A 174 -2.02 29.12 13.49
C ILE A 174 -2.13 29.68 14.93
N SER A 175 -3.30 30.21 15.28
CA SER A 175 -3.59 30.69 16.65
C SER A 175 -4.19 29.59 17.52
N ILE A 176 -4.08 29.73 18.85
CA ILE A 176 -4.72 28.83 19.82
C ILE A 176 -6.24 28.80 19.59
N GLU A 177 -6.84 29.98 19.36
CA GLU A 177 -8.26 30.14 19.03
C GLU A 177 -8.68 29.33 17.78
N GLN A 178 -7.81 29.19 16.77
CA GLN A 178 -8.10 28.34 15.61
C GLN A 178 -8.08 26.85 15.99
N VAL A 179 -7.21 26.42 16.91
CA VAL A 179 -7.18 25.04 17.43
C VAL A 179 -8.44 24.76 18.26
N ASP A 180 -8.81 25.65 19.18
CA ASP A 180 -10.03 25.54 19.99
C ASP A 180 -11.29 25.50 19.10
N ARG A 181 -11.36 26.34 18.06
CA ARG A 181 -12.45 26.35 17.07
C ARG A 181 -12.51 25.05 16.26
N ILE A 182 -11.37 24.42 15.93
CA ILE A 182 -11.33 23.11 15.27
C ILE A 182 -11.83 22.01 16.20
N ALA A 183 -11.36 21.97 17.45
CA ALA A 183 -11.82 21.00 18.45
C ALA A 183 -13.34 21.10 18.68
N THR A 184 -13.85 22.33 18.77
CA THR A 184 -15.28 22.64 18.89
C THR A 184 -16.07 22.20 17.65
N LEU A 185 -15.57 22.49 16.44
CA LEU A 185 -16.23 22.15 15.17
C LEU A 185 -16.48 20.65 15.01
N PHE A 186 -15.56 19.80 15.49
CA PHE A 186 -15.70 18.35 15.46
C PHE A 186 -16.52 17.76 16.63
N GLY A 187 -16.98 18.58 17.58
CA GLY A 187 -18.03 18.19 18.53
C GLY A 187 -17.72 16.94 19.37
N GLY A 188 -16.46 16.77 19.79
CA GLY A 188 -16.02 15.61 20.57
C GLY A 188 -15.66 14.35 19.73
N ARG A 189 -15.85 14.37 18.41
CA ARG A 189 -15.38 13.32 17.49
C ARG A 189 -13.86 13.12 17.63
N PRO A 190 -13.32 11.89 17.64
CA PRO A 190 -11.89 11.66 17.78
C PRO A 190 -11.07 12.29 16.65
N MET A 191 -9.92 12.86 16.99
CA MET A 191 -9.00 13.52 16.04
C MET A 191 -7.59 12.97 16.18
N MET A 192 -6.93 12.73 15.04
CA MET A 192 -5.46 12.65 14.96
C MET A 192 -4.95 13.98 14.41
N VAL A 193 -4.01 14.63 15.10
CA VAL A 193 -3.55 15.97 14.72
C VAL A 193 -2.11 15.92 14.21
N GLU A 194 -1.86 16.56 13.07
CA GLU A 194 -0.54 16.65 12.46
C GLU A 194 -0.07 18.10 12.41
N LEU A 195 1.07 18.37 13.04
CA LEU A 195 1.78 19.64 13.00
C LEU A 195 2.67 19.65 11.75
N HIS A 196 2.29 20.45 10.77
CA HIS A 196 2.91 20.53 9.44
C HIS A 196 2.99 22.00 8.99
N GLY A 197 3.45 22.23 7.77
CA GLY A 197 3.23 23.46 6.99
C GLY A 197 4.48 24.32 6.94
N GLY A 198 4.99 24.51 5.72
CA GLY A 198 6.30 25.13 5.49
C GLY A 198 7.38 24.36 6.25
N GLU A 199 7.89 24.95 7.33
CA GLU A 199 8.50 24.20 8.44
C GLU A 199 7.80 24.57 9.76
N PRO A 200 7.11 23.64 10.45
CA PRO A 200 6.42 23.92 11.70
C PRO A 200 7.34 24.45 12.82
N LEU A 201 8.62 24.05 12.87
CA LEU A 201 9.58 24.55 13.85
C LEU A 201 10.07 26.00 13.57
N THR A 202 9.58 26.66 12.51
CA THR A 202 9.72 28.13 12.35
C THR A 202 8.70 28.92 13.18
N LEU A 203 7.76 28.24 13.84
CA LEU A 203 6.88 28.83 14.86
C LEU A 203 7.71 29.20 16.11
N PRO A 204 7.44 30.34 16.78
CA PRO A 204 8.10 30.67 18.04
C PRO A 204 7.87 29.59 19.11
N LYS A 205 8.93 29.19 19.84
CA LYS A 205 8.87 28.15 20.89
C LYS A 205 7.70 28.35 21.87
N GLN A 206 7.50 29.57 22.39
CA GLN A 206 6.38 29.89 23.29
C GLN A 206 4.97 29.75 22.65
N GLN A 207 4.83 29.91 21.33
CA GLN A 207 3.55 29.67 20.64
C GLN A 207 3.32 28.18 20.36
N MET A 208 4.37 27.43 20.02
CA MET A 208 4.30 25.97 19.90
C MET A 208 3.86 25.34 21.23
N ARG A 209 4.47 25.76 22.35
CA ARG A 209 4.06 25.38 23.71
C ARG A 209 2.55 25.52 23.90
N SER A 210 1.98 26.71 23.66
CA SER A 210 0.56 26.94 23.92
C SER A 210 -0.36 26.10 23.02
N ILE A 211 0.07 25.79 21.79
CA ILE A 211 -0.66 24.86 20.90
C ILE A 211 -0.60 23.43 21.44
N LEU A 212 0.57 22.96 21.91
CA LEU A 212 0.72 21.63 22.51
C LEU A 212 -0.08 21.48 23.81
N ASP A 213 -0.07 22.50 24.68
CA ASP A 213 -0.86 22.56 25.91
C ASP A 213 -2.38 22.49 25.60
N CYS A 214 -2.86 23.26 24.62
CA CYS A 214 -4.24 23.21 24.11
C CYS A 214 -4.62 21.83 23.53
N LEU A 215 -3.78 21.27 22.65
CA LEU A 215 -4.01 19.95 22.05
C LEU A 215 -3.99 18.82 23.08
N ARG A 216 -3.21 18.94 24.16
CA ARG A 216 -3.17 17.98 25.27
C ARG A 216 -4.36 18.11 26.22
N ALA A 217 -4.89 19.33 26.38
CA ALA A 217 -6.11 19.57 27.16
C ALA A 217 -7.39 19.14 26.42
N THR A 218 -7.35 19.03 25.08
CA THR A 218 -8.49 18.68 24.23
C THR A 218 -8.81 17.17 24.28
N PRO A 219 -9.91 16.72 24.93
CA PRO A 219 -10.08 15.30 25.28
C PRO A 219 -10.27 14.34 24.10
N ASN A 220 -10.67 14.86 22.93
CA ASN A 220 -10.87 14.08 21.70
C ASN A 220 -9.64 14.04 20.78
N VAL A 221 -8.51 14.67 21.13
CA VAL A 221 -7.24 14.47 20.43
C VAL A 221 -6.64 13.13 20.87
N LEU A 222 -6.64 12.15 19.98
CA LEU A 222 -6.08 10.80 20.22
C LEU A 222 -4.55 10.75 20.16
N GLY A 223 -3.91 11.77 19.57
CA GLY A 223 -2.48 11.86 19.41
C GLY A 223 -2.07 13.06 18.55
N VAL A 224 -0.80 13.44 18.65
CA VAL A 224 -0.17 14.52 17.87
C VAL A 224 1.08 13.99 17.18
N MET A 225 1.22 14.31 15.90
CA MET A 225 2.40 14.04 15.07
C MET A 225 3.06 15.35 14.63
N LEU A 226 4.38 15.34 14.44
CA LEU A 226 5.16 16.43 13.85
C LEU A 226 5.87 15.94 12.59
N GLN A 227 5.58 16.57 11.44
CA GLN A 227 6.29 16.33 10.19
C GLN A 227 7.18 17.56 9.90
N THR A 228 8.50 17.35 9.89
CA THR A 228 9.50 18.45 9.87
C THR A 228 10.63 18.16 8.89
N ASN A 229 11.27 19.22 8.40
CA ASN A 229 12.53 19.17 7.66
C ASN A 229 13.73 18.79 8.55
N GLY A 230 13.58 18.83 9.89
CA GLY A 230 14.61 18.46 10.87
C GLY A 230 15.68 19.52 11.15
N ILE A 231 15.90 20.51 10.28
CA ILE A 231 17.09 21.40 10.34
C ILE A 231 17.09 22.35 11.54
N ARG A 232 15.97 22.45 12.25
CA ARG A 232 15.76 23.30 13.43
C ARG A 232 15.79 22.54 14.75
N ILE A 233 15.95 21.21 14.74
CA ILE A 233 15.86 20.41 15.98
C ILE A 233 17.12 20.63 16.83
N ASP A 234 16.93 21.27 17.98
CA ASP A 234 17.92 21.52 19.02
C ASP A 234 17.44 20.90 20.36
N ASP A 235 18.31 20.84 21.38
CA ASP A 235 17.95 20.25 22.68
C ASP A 235 16.76 20.98 23.34
N GLU A 236 16.67 22.30 23.23
CA GLU A 236 15.54 23.08 23.74
C GLU A 236 14.20 22.71 23.05
N TRP A 237 14.21 22.40 21.76
CA TRP A 237 13.03 21.91 21.04
C TRP A 237 12.64 20.51 21.53
N VAL A 238 13.60 19.62 21.78
CA VAL A 238 13.32 18.30 22.35
C VAL A 238 12.76 18.44 23.76
N ASP A 239 13.36 19.28 24.62
CA ASP A 239 12.87 19.55 25.97
C ASP A 239 11.45 20.14 25.97
N LEU A 240 11.14 21.05 25.03
CA LEU A 240 9.82 21.64 24.86
C LEU A 240 8.77 20.60 24.42
N LEU A 241 9.08 19.82 23.38
CA LEU A 241 8.17 18.78 22.88
C LEU A 241 7.91 17.74 23.98
N ASP A 242 8.93 17.33 24.73
CA ASP A 242 8.84 16.33 25.78
C ASP A 242 8.08 16.83 27.01
N THR A 243 8.27 18.09 27.41
CA THR A 243 7.55 18.69 28.54
C THR A 243 6.05 18.81 28.22
N HIS A 244 5.73 19.38 27.06
CA HIS A 244 4.36 19.75 26.72
C HIS A 244 3.56 18.59 26.12
N TYR A 245 4.16 17.72 25.30
CA TYR A 245 3.47 16.55 24.71
C TYR A 245 4.41 15.32 24.63
N PRO A 246 4.70 14.61 25.74
CA PRO A 246 5.69 13.53 25.79
C PRO A 246 5.47 12.37 24.80
N GLY A 247 4.22 12.16 24.38
CA GLY A 247 3.82 11.13 23.40
C GLY A 247 3.77 11.61 21.95
N LEU A 248 4.34 12.77 21.62
CA LEU A 248 4.34 13.32 20.27
C LEU A 248 5.24 12.48 19.36
N GLY A 249 4.70 12.00 18.24
CA GLY A 249 5.47 11.26 17.24
C GLY A 249 6.19 12.22 16.29
N ILE A 250 7.47 11.97 15.99
CA ILE A 250 8.28 12.80 15.10
C ILE A 250 8.57 12.04 13.81
N THR A 251 8.27 12.67 12.68
CA THR A 251 8.64 12.20 11.34
C THR A 251 9.54 13.23 10.66
N ILE A 252 10.73 12.81 10.27
CA ILE A 252 11.73 13.66 9.61
C ILE A 252 11.67 13.45 8.10
N SER A 253 11.85 14.52 7.34
CA SER A 253 11.83 14.50 5.88
C SER A 253 13.25 14.30 5.33
N LEU A 254 13.56 13.10 4.83
CA LEU A 254 14.89 12.73 4.33
C LEU A 254 14.78 11.82 3.11
N ASP A 255 15.35 12.22 1.98
CA ASP A 255 15.18 11.51 0.70
C ASP A 255 16.31 10.48 0.47
N GLY A 256 16.65 9.71 1.51
CA GLY A 256 17.68 8.66 1.46
C GLY A 256 19.09 9.14 1.82
N ASP A 257 20.01 9.04 0.87
CA ASP A 257 21.40 9.51 0.98
C ASP A 257 21.56 10.97 0.53
N GLN A 258 22.79 11.49 0.59
CA GLN A 258 23.11 12.89 0.25
C GLN A 258 22.74 13.25 -1.20
N GLU A 259 22.80 12.29 -2.13
CA GLU A 259 22.49 12.52 -3.53
C GLU A 259 20.97 12.44 -3.79
N GLY A 260 20.28 11.47 -3.18
CA GLY A 260 18.81 11.42 -3.22
C GLY A 260 18.19 12.68 -2.63
N ASN A 261 18.81 13.23 -1.60
CA ASN A 261 18.41 14.45 -0.90
C ASN A 261 18.86 15.77 -1.60
N GLN A 262 19.44 15.72 -2.80
CA GLN A 262 19.99 16.92 -3.49
C GLN A 262 18.97 18.03 -3.75
N TYR A 263 17.69 17.69 -3.93
CA TYR A 263 16.62 18.66 -4.15
C TYR A 263 16.13 19.34 -2.86
N ARG A 264 16.68 18.97 -1.70
CA ARG A 264 16.46 19.67 -0.42
C ARG A 264 17.63 20.61 -0.13
N VAL A 265 17.48 21.84 -0.58
CA VAL A 265 18.38 22.97 -0.31
C VAL A 265 17.70 24.01 0.57
N ASP A 266 18.48 24.90 1.18
CA ASP A 266 17.98 26.18 1.69
C ASP A 266 17.99 27.28 0.61
N TYR A 267 17.55 28.50 0.95
CA TYR A 267 17.47 29.63 0.02
C TYR A 267 18.82 30.06 -0.59
N ALA A 268 19.96 29.72 0.03
CA ALA A 268 21.28 29.96 -0.55
C ALA A 268 21.69 28.88 -1.56
N GLY A 269 20.86 27.84 -1.76
CA GLY A 269 21.18 26.68 -2.59
C GLY A 269 22.06 25.65 -1.88
N ALA A 270 22.36 25.83 -0.59
CA ALA A 270 23.19 24.90 0.16
C ALA A 270 22.37 23.65 0.54
N PRO A 271 22.94 22.43 0.43
CA PRO A 271 22.24 21.20 0.81
C PRO A 271 21.90 21.19 2.31
N ILE A 272 20.79 20.53 2.68
CA ILE A 272 20.40 20.40 4.09
C ILE A 272 20.81 19.07 4.72
N TYR A 273 21.28 18.09 3.95
CA TYR A 273 21.47 16.69 4.37
C TYR A 273 22.12 16.52 5.74
N ASP A 274 23.30 17.10 5.95
CA ASP A 274 24.08 16.92 7.18
C ASP A 274 23.38 17.48 8.43
N ARG A 275 22.58 18.56 8.25
CA ARG A 275 21.73 19.13 9.31
C ARG A 275 20.59 18.18 9.68
N VAL A 276 20.02 17.46 8.72
CA VAL A 276 18.95 16.47 8.94
C VAL A 276 19.51 15.21 9.63
N VAL A 277 20.69 14.75 9.22
CA VAL A 277 21.41 13.63 9.88
C VAL A 277 21.73 13.99 11.34
N ALA A 278 22.30 15.17 11.59
CA ALA A 278 22.61 15.63 12.95
C ALA A 278 21.35 15.72 13.86
N ALA A 279 20.18 16.06 13.29
CA ALA A 279 18.91 16.05 14.00
C ALA A 279 18.41 14.63 14.34
N ILE A 280 18.56 13.66 13.43
CA ILE A 280 18.24 12.24 13.69
C ILE A 280 19.14 11.68 14.81
N ASP A 281 20.43 12.01 14.79
CA ASP A 281 21.39 11.61 15.83
C ASP A 281 21.17 12.32 17.17
N LEU A 282 20.73 13.59 17.17
CA LEU A 282 20.30 14.25 18.40
C LEU A 282 19.10 13.52 19.01
N LEU A 283 18.07 13.23 18.21
CA LEU A 283 16.92 12.46 18.67
C LEU A 283 17.32 11.06 19.15
N LYS A 284 18.30 10.40 18.50
CA LYS A 284 18.90 9.13 18.96
C LYS A 284 19.51 9.27 20.35
N ARG A 285 20.35 10.30 20.59
CA ARG A 285 20.95 10.59 21.91
C ARG A 285 19.89 10.90 22.97
N ARG A 286 18.78 11.54 22.59
CA ARG A 286 17.63 11.84 23.45
C ARG A 286 16.63 10.67 23.59
N GLY A 287 16.96 9.48 23.09
CA GLY A 287 16.15 8.26 23.22
C GLY A 287 14.88 8.23 22.34
N LYS A 288 14.74 9.17 21.41
CA LYS A 288 13.56 9.31 20.54
C LYS A 288 13.69 8.45 19.29
N ARG A 289 12.66 7.63 19.03
CA ARG A 289 12.48 6.91 17.77
C ARG A 289 11.76 7.81 16.77
N VAL A 290 12.16 7.76 15.49
CA VAL A 290 11.63 8.63 14.43
C VAL A 290 11.06 7.84 13.26
N GLY A 291 10.03 8.40 12.61
CA GLY A 291 9.68 8.05 11.25
C GLY A 291 10.55 8.83 10.27
N ILE A 292 10.76 8.29 9.07
CA ILE A 292 11.32 9.03 7.94
C ILE A 292 10.29 9.07 6.81
N THR A 293 10.14 10.24 6.19
CA THR A 293 9.37 10.44 4.95
C THR A 293 10.35 10.76 3.83
N THR A 294 10.37 9.89 2.82
CA THR A 294 11.30 9.87 1.69
C THR A 294 10.52 10.11 0.40
N VAL A 295 10.78 11.23 -0.24
CA VAL A 295 10.22 11.56 -1.56
C VAL A 295 11.04 10.81 -2.61
N VAL A 296 10.40 9.86 -3.28
CA VAL A 296 10.98 9.09 -4.38
C VAL A 296 11.00 9.99 -5.60
N THR A 297 12.17 10.60 -5.82
CA THR A 297 12.53 11.37 -7.01
C THR A 297 13.33 10.50 -7.99
N SER A 298 13.53 11.01 -9.21
CA SER A 298 14.35 10.40 -10.27
C SER A 298 15.72 9.90 -9.78
N ARG A 299 16.33 10.57 -8.80
CA ARG A 299 17.66 10.29 -8.25
C ARG A 299 17.74 9.03 -7.39
N LEU A 300 16.61 8.57 -6.85
CA LEU A 300 16.52 7.35 -6.06
C LEU A 300 16.30 6.10 -6.94
N LEU A 301 15.94 6.27 -8.22
CA LEU A 301 15.61 5.16 -9.11
C LEU A 301 16.80 4.21 -9.31
N GLY A 302 16.51 2.91 -9.35
CA GLY A 302 17.52 1.85 -9.38
C GLY A 302 18.25 1.58 -8.06
N ARG A 303 18.12 2.44 -7.03
CA ARG A 303 18.92 2.40 -5.78
C ARG A 303 18.14 1.97 -4.52
N ALA A 304 16.94 1.44 -4.68
CA ALA A 304 16.04 1.16 -3.55
C ALA A 304 16.67 0.32 -2.41
N PRO A 305 17.50 -0.72 -2.67
CA PRO A 305 18.24 -1.43 -1.62
C PRO A 305 19.19 -0.51 -0.84
N GLN A 306 20.05 0.23 -1.54
CA GLN A 306 21.06 1.11 -0.96
C GLN A 306 20.43 2.25 -0.15
N ILE A 307 19.33 2.81 -0.63
CA ILE A 307 18.56 3.84 0.08
C ILE A 307 17.95 3.27 1.37
N LEU A 308 17.40 2.05 1.34
CA LEU A 308 16.91 1.39 2.56
C LEU A 308 18.04 1.07 3.54
N ASP A 309 19.18 0.58 3.06
CA ASP A 309 20.34 0.28 3.91
C ASP A 309 20.82 1.55 4.63
N GLN A 310 21.05 2.65 3.88
CA GLN A 310 21.45 3.94 4.43
C GLN A 310 20.44 4.45 5.48
N LEU A 311 19.14 4.48 5.16
CA LEU A 311 18.10 4.90 6.11
C LEU A 311 17.97 3.95 7.31
N SER A 312 18.41 2.70 7.18
CA SER A 312 18.42 1.73 8.27
C SER A 312 19.63 1.87 9.21
N THR A 313 20.73 2.51 8.81
CA THR A 313 21.88 2.76 9.71
C THR A 313 21.49 3.52 10.99
N PHE A 314 20.42 4.31 10.92
CA PHE A 314 19.79 4.96 12.05
C PHE A 314 18.98 3.97 12.89
N ASP A 315 19.56 3.45 13.98
CA ASP A 315 18.90 2.49 14.90
C ASP A 315 17.52 2.96 15.40
N ASN A 316 17.38 4.27 15.61
CA ASN A 316 16.17 4.90 16.13
C ASN A 316 15.06 5.09 15.08
N VAL A 317 15.33 4.86 13.79
CA VAL A 317 14.27 4.82 12.77
C VAL A 317 13.34 3.63 13.01
N TYR A 318 12.03 3.87 12.99
CA TYR A 318 10.99 2.85 13.15
C TYR A 318 10.09 2.69 11.92
N ALA A 319 10.08 3.66 11.00
CA ALA A 319 9.28 3.64 9.79
C ALA A 319 9.96 4.42 8.67
N ILE A 320 9.78 3.95 7.44
CA ILE A 320 10.17 4.65 6.21
C ILE A 320 8.91 4.75 5.34
N ASN A 321 8.45 5.97 5.11
CA ASN A 321 7.33 6.30 4.25
C ASN A 321 7.85 6.72 2.87
N LEU A 322 7.71 5.83 1.88
CA LEU A 322 8.00 6.16 0.49
C LEU A 322 6.80 6.89 -0.12
N ILE A 323 7.04 8.05 -0.75
CA ILE A 323 6.03 8.87 -1.43
C ILE A 323 6.53 9.21 -2.83
N GLY A 324 5.75 8.92 -3.87
CA GLY A 324 6.15 9.19 -5.27
C GLY A 324 6.12 10.68 -5.62
N CYS A 325 7.17 11.19 -6.25
CA CYS A 325 7.23 12.59 -6.69
C CYS A 325 6.46 12.83 -8.01
N PHE A 326 5.14 12.65 -7.95
CA PHE A 326 4.23 12.75 -9.09
C PHE A 326 3.91 14.22 -9.45
N ASP A 327 4.80 14.84 -10.22
CA ASP A 327 4.70 16.23 -10.70
C ASP A 327 4.42 16.36 -12.23
N PRO A 328 3.43 15.65 -12.82
CA PRO A 328 3.24 15.63 -14.29
C PRO A 328 2.72 16.96 -14.87
N THR A 329 2.25 17.89 -14.03
CA THR A 329 1.71 19.20 -14.44
C THR A 329 2.68 20.37 -14.19
N VAL A 330 3.89 20.11 -13.68
CA VAL A 330 4.80 21.17 -13.20
C VAL A 330 5.72 21.67 -14.32
N THR A 331 5.33 22.78 -14.93
CA THR A 331 6.06 23.42 -16.05
C THR A 331 6.62 24.80 -15.71
N LYS A 332 6.49 25.25 -14.46
CA LYS A 332 6.88 26.60 -14.01
C LYS A 332 7.52 26.57 -12.62
N PRO A 333 8.47 27.47 -12.32
CA PRO A 333 9.04 27.59 -10.98
C PRO A 333 7.98 28.11 -9.99
N THR A 334 8.24 27.91 -8.72
CA THR A 334 7.44 28.52 -7.66
C THR A 334 7.63 30.04 -7.70
N ALA A 335 6.53 30.80 -7.61
CA ALA A 335 6.57 32.25 -7.61
C ALA A 335 7.37 32.81 -6.42
N VAL A 336 8.10 33.90 -6.63
CA VAL A 336 8.95 34.55 -5.63
C VAL A 336 8.47 35.98 -5.44
N GLN A 337 8.18 36.37 -4.19
CA GLN A 337 7.68 37.72 -3.87
C GLN A 337 8.79 38.78 -3.79
N SER A 338 10.06 38.38 -3.65
CA SER A 338 11.20 39.27 -3.53
C SER A 338 11.77 39.69 -4.90
N LYS A 339 12.18 40.97 -5.03
CA LYS A 339 12.83 41.51 -6.24
C LYS A 339 14.13 40.78 -6.64
N LYS A 340 14.78 40.10 -5.68
CA LYS A 340 15.92 39.20 -5.93
C LYS A 340 15.42 37.76 -5.90
N VAL A 341 15.70 37.00 -6.97
CA VAL A 341 15.47 35.56 -7.03
C VAL A 341 16.57 34.85 -6.22
N PRO A 342 16.24 33.99 -5.23
CA PRO A 342 17.23 33.24 -4.45
C PRO A 342 17.85 32.10 -5.27
N VAL A 343 19.02 31.61 -4.83
CA VAL A 343 19.80 30.60 -5.57
C VAL A 343 19.04 29.29 -5.72
N SER A 344 18.30 28.88 -4.68
CA SER A 344 17.37 27.74 -4.70
C SER A 344 16.39 27.76 -5.87
N ARG A 345 15.93 28.94 -6.30
CA ARG A 345 14.96 29.11 -7.39
C ARG A 345 15.62 29.15 -8.76
N GLN A 346 16.91 29.52 -8.82
CA GLN A 346 17.74 29.32 -10.01
C GLN A 346 18.04 27.83 -10.22
N LEU A 347 18.34 27.09 -9.14
CA LEU A 347 18.46 25.62 -9.17
C LEU A 347 17.14 24.93 -9.54
N GLN A 348 15.99 25.42 -9.03
CA GLN A 348 14.68 24.92 -9.46
C GLN A 348 14.45 25.13 -10.96
N LEU A 349 14.74 26.33 -11.48
CA LEU A 349 14.64 26.66 -12.91
C LEU A 349 15.50 25.73 -13.78
N GLN A 350 16.74 25.45 -13.37
CA GLN A 350 17.65 24.53 -14.07
C GLN A 350 17.18 23.06 -14.05
N ALA A 351 16.26 22.70 -13.16
CA ALA A 351 15.65 21.37 -13.06
C ALA A 351 14.22 21.31 -13.64
N LEU A 352 13.76 22.38 -14.32
CA LEU A 352 12.57 22.36 -15.16
C LEU A 352 12.97 22.15 -16.63
N ASN A 353 12.12 21.45 -17.38
CA ASN A 353 12.34 21.14 -18.78
C ASN A 353 11.15 21.67 -19.60
N ASP A 354 11.39 22.36 -20.71
CA ASP A 354 10.30 22.86 -21.56
C ASP A 354 9.50 21.70 -22.17
N GLY A 355 8.19 21.67 -21.87
CA GLY A 355 7.28 20.64 -22.37
C GLY A 355 7.48 19.23 -21.79
N GLN A 356 8.30 19.06 -20.75
CA GLN A 356 8.61 17.77 -20.13
C GLN A 356 8.48 17.84 -18.59
N PRO A 357 8.31 16.70 -17.89
CA PRO A 357 8.31 16.69 -16.43
C PRO A 357 9.62 17.27 -15.85
N PRO A 358 9.59 17.85 -14.63
CA PRO A 358 10.79 18.31 -13.95
C PRO A 358 11.82 17.18 -13.76
N ALA A 359 13.10 17.54 -13.71
CA ALA A 359 14.20 16.58 -13.55
C ALA A 359 14.13 15.76 -12.25
N TRP A 360 13.37 16.21 -11.24
CA TRP A 360 13.11 15.49 -9.98
C TRP A 360 11.91 14.53 -10.05
N ALA A 361 11.03 14.67 -11.04
CA ALA A 361 9.77 13.93 -11.09
C ALA A 361 10.01 12.43 -11.29
N THR A 362 8.97 11.63 -11.06
CA THR A 362 9.03 10.16 -11.17
C THR A 362 7.71 9.65 -11.74
N SER A 363 7.75 8.70 -12.69
CA SER A 363 6.53 8.14 -13.24
C SER A 363 5.83 7.21 -12.23
N PRO A 364 4.53 6.94 -12.38
CA PRO A 364 3.83 5.91 -11.59
C PRO A 364 4.55 4.55 -11.63
N ASP A 365 5.08 4.18 -12.80
CA ASP A 365 5.74 2.91 -13.05
C ASP A 365 7.12 2.81 -12.36
N ASP A 366 7.93 3.86 -12.46
CA ASP A 366 9.23 3.98 -11.78
C ASP A 366 9.07 3.96 -10.25
N TYR A 367 8.01 4.57 -9.73
CA TYR A 367 7.69 4.53 -8.31
C TYR A 367 7.28 3.12 -7.86
N ALA A 368 6.46 2.41 -8.65
CA ALA A 368 6.12 1.02 -8.36
C ALA A 368 7.37 0.11 -8.39
N GLU A 369 8.25 0.30 -9.37
CA GLU A 369 9.55 -0.37 -9.46
C GLU A 369 10.41 -0.14 -8.20
N PHE A 370 10.56 1.12 -7.77
CA PHE A 370 11.32 1.48 -6.59
C PHE A 370 10.76 0.82 -5.32
N VAL A 371 9.45 0.90 -5.10
CA VAL A 371 8.79 0.33 -3.90
C VAL A 371 8.82 -1.20 -3.88
N LEU A 372 8.72 -1.88 -5.04
CA LEU A 372 8.85 -3.33 -5.12
C LEU A 372 10.30 -3.78 -4.86
N SER A 373 11.28 -3.07 -5.41
CA SER A 373 12.69 -3.34 -5.14
C SER A 373 13.07 -3.04 -3.68
N ALA A 374 12.47 -2.02 -3.07
CA ALA A 374 12.56 -1.74 -1.63
C ALA A 374 11.94 -2.88 -0.80
N THR A 375 10.74 -3.35 -1.17
CA THR A 375 10.04 -4.44 -0.48
C THR A 375 10.83 -5.75 -0.53
N GLN A 376 11.40 -6.09 -1.69
CA GLN A 376 12.25 -7.26 -1.87
C GLN A 376 13.44 -7.24 -0.91
N HIS A 377 14.14 -6.11 -0.84
CA HIS A 377 15.27 -5.92 0.06
C HIS A 377 14.86 -5.97 1.54
N TRP A 378 13.76 -5.30 1.89
CA TRP A 378 13.19 -5.22 3.24
C TRP A 378 12.75 -6.60 3.80
N ILE A 379 12.27 -7.50 2.94
CA ILE A 379 11.99 -8.90 3.28
C ILE A 379 13.30 -9.67 3.46
N ARG A 380 14.18 -9.66 2.43
CA ARG A 380 15.41 -10.46 2.37
C ARG A 380 16.38 -10.17 3.53
N THR A 381 16.58 -8.91 3.86
CA THR A 381 17.47 -8.46 4.96
C THR A 381 16.90 -8.70 6.36
N GLY A 382 15.61 -9.00 6.47
CA GLY A 382 14.92 -9.04 7.77
C GLY A 382 14.63 -7.65 8.37
N LEU A 383 14.87 -6.55 7.64
CA LEU A 383 14.60 -5.17 8.10
C LEU A 383 13.15 -4.97 8.55
N TRP A 384 12.21 -5.77 8.01
CA TRP A 384 10.82 -5.83 8.47
C TRP A 384 10.68 -5.99 9.99
N ARG A 385 11.61 -6.67 10.67
CA ARG A 385 11.61 -6.88 12.13
C ARG A 385 11.75 -5.59 12.96
N ARG A 386 12.23 -4.48 12.38
CA ARG A 386 12.48 -3.20 13.07
C ARG A 386 11.78 -1.99 12.43
N VAL A 387 11.67 -1.98 11.10
CA VAL A 387 11.25 -0.81 10.32
C VAL A 387 9.95 -1.09 9.58
N ASN A 388 8.91 -0.30 9.83
CA ASN A 388 7.67 -0.32 9.04
C ASN A 388 7.90 0.37 7.68
N LEU A 389 7.85 -0.39 6.58
CA LEU A 389 7.95 0.17 5.22
C LEU A 389 6.54 0.52 4.68
N ALA A 390 6.28 1.79 4.39
CA ALA A 390 5.08 2.22 3.67
C ALA A 390 5.43 2.59 2.21
N PRO A 391 4.57 2.28 1.22
CA PRO A 391 3.21 1.75 1.36
C PRO A 391 3.11 0.23 1.60
N THR A 392 4.22 -0.51 1.53
CA THR A 392 4.27 -1.99 1.61
C THR A 392 3.42 -2.58 2.73
N VAL A 393 3.58 -2.14 3.97
CA VAL A 393 2.80 -2.65 5.13
C VAL A 393 1.30 -2.40 4.98
N ALA A 394 0.86 -1.33 4.31
CA ALA A 394 -0.56 -1.12 4.03
C ALA A 394 -1.09 -2.15 3.02
N ILE A 395 -0.32 -2.44 1.96
CA ILE A 395 -0.65 -3.47 0.96
C ILE A 395 -0.70 -4.86 1.62
N VAL A 396 0.31 -5.22 2.42
CA VAL A 396 0.36 -6.49 3.19
C VAL A 396 -0.89 -6.65 4.06
N ARG A 397 -1.32 -5.59 4.77
CA ARG A 397 -2.53 -5.62 5.60
C ARG A 397 -3.79 -5.80 4.77
N LYS A 398 -3.93 -5.05 3.66
CA LYS A 398 -5.10 -5.14 2.78
C LYS A 398 -5.23 -6.50 2.10
N LEU A 399 -4.12 -7.12 1.68
CA LEU A 399 -4.06 -8.53 1.20
C LEU A 399 -4.44 -9.56 2.28
N ARG A 400 -4.45 -9.18 3.56
CA ARG A 400 -4.91 -10.01 4.69
C ARG A 400 -6.31 -9.61 5.19
N ASN A 401 -7.06 -8.79 4.42
CA ASN A 401 -8.34 -8.21 4.81
C ASN A 401 -8.31 -7.43 6.14
N LEU A 402 -7.17 -6.80 6.47
CA LEU A 402 -7.00 -5.95 7.65
C LEU A 402 -7.09 -4.47 7.29
N ASP A 403 -7.75 -3.69 8.14
CA ASP A 403 -7.91 -2.25 7.96
C ASP A 403 -6.58 -1.47 8.00
N VAL A 404 -6.59 -0.32 7.33
CA VAL A 404 -5.46 0.61 7.24
C VAL A 404 -5.95 2.04 7.43
N ARG A 405 -5.18 2.87 8.15
CA ARG A 405 -5.50 4.29 8.35
C ARG A 405 -5.06 5.20 7.20
N ASN A 406 -4.19 4.71 6.30
CA ASN A 406 -3.72 5.46 5.15
C ASN A 406 -4.83 5.59 4.08
N CYS A 407 -5.20 6.83 3.74
CA CYS A 407 -6.31 7.15 2.86
C CYS A 407 -6.14 6.68 1.40
N HIS A 408 -4.93 6.29 0.97
CA HIS A 408 -4.71 5.72 -0.37
C HIS A 408 -5.27 4.29 -0.48
N TYR A 409 -5.46 3.59 0.64
CA TYR A 409 -5.78 2.15 0.71
C TYR A 409 -7.07 1.81 1.49
N ASN A 410 -7.81 2.81 1.96
CA ASN A 410 -9.11 2.64 2.61
C ASN A 410 -10.21 3.48 1.91
N ALA A 411 -11.47 3.31 2.33
CA ALA A 411 -12.61 4.08 1.85
C ALA A 411 -12.70 5.49 2.47
N ARG A 412 -12.01 5.74 3.60
CA ARG A 412 -11.97 7.04 4.30
C ARG A 412 -11.06 8.02 3.58
N LYS A 413 -11.58 8.51 2.46
CA LYS A 413 -10.94 9.46 1.54
C LYS A 413 -10.83 10.84 2.17
N CYS A 414 -10.59 11.82 1.30
CA CYS A 414 -10.47 13.24 1.59
C CYS A 414 -11.59 13.78 2.53
N HIS A 415 -12.78 13.18 2.57
CA HIS A 415 -13.84 13.48 3.52
C HIS A 415 -13.44 13.38 5.01
N HIS A 416 -12.50 12.48 5.35
CA HIS A 416 -12.01 12.28 6.73
C HIS A 416 -10.66 12.99 7.01
N VAL A 417 -10.13 13.77 6.05
CA VAL A 417 -8.84 14.47 6.17
C VAL A 417 -9.06 15.97 5.98
N PHE A 418 -8.76 16.75 7.01
CA PHE A 418 -8.94 18.19 7.05
C PHE A 418 -7.60 18.92 7.12
N THR A 419 -7.56 20.13 6.58
CA THR A 419 -6.36 20.97 6.59
C THR A 419 -6.74 22.41 6.92
N ALA A 420 -6.07 22.98 7.93
CA ALA A 420 -6.26 24.34 8.38
C ALA A 420 -5.03 25.20 8.10
N TYR A 421 -5.23 26.40 7.55
CA TYR A 421 -4.18 27.38 7.27
C TYR A 421 -4.28 28.61 8.20
N PRO A 422 -3.17 29.33 8.45
CA PRO A 422 -3.10 30.48 9.36
C PRO A 422 -4.09 31.62 9.10
N ASP A 423 -4.47 31.84 7.83
CA ASP A 423 -5.49 32.85 7.48
C ASP A 423 -6.91 32.46 7.92
N GLY A 424 -7.08 31.25 8.45
CA GLY A 424 -8.33 30.69 8.91
C GLY A 424 -9.13 29.99 7.82
N ARG A 425 -8.56 29.66 6.65
CA ARG A 425 -9.17 28.69 5.73
C ARG A 425 -9.14 27.28 6.34
N LEU A 426 -10.27 26.59 6.26
CA LEU A 426 -10.39 25.16 6.54
C LEU A 426 -10.90 24.46 5.28
N GLY A 427 -10.27 23.35 4.94
CA GLY A 427 -10.59 22.57 3.76
C GLY A 427 -10.28 21.10 3.95
N THR A 428 -10.43 20.33 2.88
CA THR A 428 -10.20 18.89 2.89
C THR A 428 -8.93 18.55 2.12
N CYS A 429 -8.07 17.74 2.72
CA CYS A 429 -6.78 17.25 2.21
C CYS A 429 -5.77 18.34 1.78
N ASP A 430 -4.51 18.17 2.13
CA ASP A 430 -3.45 19.11 1.77
C ASP A 430 -2.79 18.77 0.42
N GLU A 431 -2.84 17.53 -0.05
CA GLU A 431 -2.43 17.13 -1.40
C GLU A 431 -3.36 17.70 -2.50
N LEU A 432 -4.61 18.07 -2.17
CA LEU A 432 -5.55 18.65 -3.14
C LEU A 432 -5.16 20.09 -3.53
N PRO A 433 -5.56 20.60 -4.71
CA PRO A 433 -5.20 21.96 -5.14
C PRO A 433 -5.76 23.06 -4.21
N TRP A 434 -4.89 23.86 -3.62
CA TRP A 434 -5.25 25.05 -2.82
C TRP A 434 -5.10 26.32 -3.68
N PRO A 435 -6.12 27.22 -3.72
CA PRO A 435 -7.17 27.39 -2.71
C PRO A 435 -8.43 26.54 -2.91
N ARG A 436 -8.59 25.83 -4.05
CA ARG A 436 -9.82 25.10 -4.44
C ARG A 436 -10.29 24.03 -3.44
N ALA A 437 -9.42 23.49 -2.60
CA ALA A 437 -9.79 22.53 -1.54
C ALA A 437 -10.42 23.18 -0.28
N THR A 438 -10.53 24.52 -0.23
CA THR A 438 -11.18 25.24 0.88
C THR A 438 -12.67 24.93 0.93
N LEU A 439 -13.16 24.52 2.10
CA LEU A 439 -14.59 24.26 2.35
C LEU A 439 -15.25 25.44 3.08
N THR A 440 -14.53 26.07 4.01
CA THR A 440 -15.07 27.12 4.89
C THR A 440 -13.96 27.97 5.51
N THR A 441 -14.32 28.90 6.39
CA THR A 441 -13.35 29.61 7.23
C THR A 441 -13.66 29.46 8.72
N LEU A 442 -12.62 29.16 9.50
CA LEU A 442 -12.63 29.13 10.97
C LEU A 442 -13.03 30.48 11.59
N ARG A 443 -12.93 31.60 10.84
CA ARG A 443 -13.29 32.94 11.35
C ARG A 443 -14.77 33.05 11.74
N LYS A 444 -15.66 32.29 11.11
CA LYS A 444 -17.11 32.25 11.43
C LYS A 444 -17.45 30.99 12.24
N PRO A 445 -18.38 31.04 13.20
CA PRO A 445 -18.89 29.83 13.84
C PRO A 445 -19.53 28.93 12.79
N ARG A 446 -19.21 27.63 12.83
CA ARG A 446 -19.70 26.59 11.93
C ARG A 446 -19.93 25.31 12.74
N THR A 447 -20.83 24.47 12.26
CA THR A 447 -21.15 23.15 12.83
C THR A 447 -20.72 22.06 11.86
N LEU A 448 -20.48 20.84 12.35
CA LEU A 448 -20.07 19.71 11.50
C LEU A 448 -21.04 19.44 10.32
N PRO A 449 -22.38 19.50 10.45
CA PRO A 449 -23.29 19.36 9.31
C PRO A 449 -23.01 20.36 8.16
N LEU A 450 -22.67 21.61 8.48
CA LEU A 450 -22.33 22.63 7.47
C LEU A 450 -20.97 22.39 6.81
N LEU A 451 -20.09 21.61 7.44
CA LEU A 451 -18.82 21.18 6.86
C LEU A 451 -19.02 19.97 5.93
N VAL A 452 -19.87 19.03 6.34
CA VAL A 452 -20.24 17.85 5.54
C VAL A 452 -21.02 18.26 4.29
N ASP A 453 -21.99 19.17 4.41
CA ASP A 453 -22.70 19.76 3.26
C ASP A 453 -21.73 20.45 2.28
N ALA A 454 -20.76 21.21 2.79
CA ALA A 454 -19.72 21.83 1.97
C ALA A 454 -18.79 20.80 1.28
N GLN A 455 -18.58 19.62 1.86
CA GLN A 455 -17.85 18.52 1.22
C GLN A 455 -18.68 17.85 0.12
N GLN A 456 -19.95 17.53 0.41
CA GLN A 456 -20.86 16.88 -0.53
C GLN A 456 -21.11 17.74 -1.78
N ASN A 457 -21.25 19.06 -1.61
CA ASN A 457 -21.39 20.02 -2.71
C ASN A 457 -20.05 20.44 -3.35
N SER A 458 -18.91 19.90 -2.92
CA SER A 458 -17.60 20.25 -3.49
C SER A 458 -17.39 19.60 -4.85
N SER A 459 -17.38 20.40 -5.92
CA SER A 459 -17.10 19.91 -7.29
C SER A 459 -15.74 19.21 -7.44
N LEU A 460 -14.75 19.56 -6.59
CA LEU A 460 -13.45 18.90 -6.53
C LEU A 460 -13.56 17.47 -5.96
N LEU A 461 -14.37 17.27 -4.92
CA LEU A 461 -14.59 15.95 -4.32
C LEU A 461 -15.56 15.11 -5.14
N GLY A 462 -16.57 15.73 -5.76
CA GLY A 462 -17.46 15.08 -6.72
C GLY A 462 -16.70 14.54 -7.93
N ALA A 463 -15.80 15.33 -8.53
CA ALA A 463 -14.91 14.85 -9.59
C ALA A 463 -14.00 13.70 -9.11
N GLY A 464 -13.50 13.79 -7.87
CA GLY A 464 -12.71 12.72 -7.25
C GLY A 464 -13.46 11.41 -7.02
N ARG A 465 -14.71 11.47 -6.56
CA ARG A 465 -15.63 10.33 -6.41
C ARG A 465 -15.98 9.74 -7.78
N LYS A 466 -16.22 10.59 -8.79
CA LYS A 466 -16.47 10.16 -10.18
C LYS A 466 -15.33 9.31 -10.76
N LEU A 467 -14.07 9.68 -10.54
CA LEU A 467 -12.94 8.85 -10.99
C LEU A 467 -12.92 7.46 -10.33
N MET A 468 -13.55 7.29 -9.16
CA MET A 468 -13.68 6.01 -8.48
C MET A 468 -14.90 5.17 -8.90
N GLU A 469 -15.77 5.67 -9.79
CA GLU A 469 -16.87 4.87 -10.37
C GLU A 469 -16.32 3.63 -11.09
N LYS A 470 -15.23 3.76 -11.86
CA LYS A 470 -14.54 2.62 -12.52
C LYS A 470 -13.87 1.63 -11.56
N CYS A 471 -14.05 1.79 -10.24
CA CYS A 471 -13.54 0.86 -9.24
C CYS A 471 -14.60 -0.09 -8.67
N THR A 472 -15.91 0.09 -8.92
CA THR A 472 -16.95 -0.82 -8.38
C THR A 472 -16.78 -2.24 -8.94
N SER A 473 -16.56 -2.37 -10.24
CA SER A 473 -16.32 -3.64 -10.96
C SER A 473 -14.84 -3.99 -11.16
N CYS A 474 -13.92 -3.39 -10.39
CA CYS A 474 -12.48 -3.68 -10.47
C CYS A 474 -12.05 -4.55 -9.29
N ASP A 475 -11.59 -5.78 -9.53
CA ASP A 475 -11.28 -6.78 -8.48
C ASP A 475 -10.26 -6.30 -7.44
N TYR A 476 -9.37 -5.40 -7.84
CA TYR A 476 -8.45 -4.74 -6.92
C TYR A 476 -9.13 -3.88 -5.84
N ASN A 477 -10.39 -3.49 -5.97
CA ASN A 477 -11.02 -2.48 -5.14
C ASN A 477 -10.89 -2.78 -3.62
N ARG A 478 -10.93 -4.05 -3.22
CA ARG A 478 -10.72 -4.50 -1.83
C ARG A 478 -9.31 -4.24 -1.33
N SER A 479 -8.29 -4.58 -2.12
CA SER A 479 -6.86 -4.44 -1.77
C SER A 479 -6.32 -3.01 -1.98
N CYS A 480 -6.88 -2.33 -2.97
CA CYS A 480 -6.38 -1.09 -3.57
C CYS A 480 -7.17 0.13 -3.06
N GLY A 481 -8.46 -0.01 -2.77
CA GLY A 481 -9.30 1.04 -2.21
C GLY A 481 -9.38 2.32 -3.04
N GLY A 482 -9.31 2.26 -4.38
CA GLY A 482 -9.49 3.44 -5.27
C GLY A 482 -8.39 4.50 -5.32
N GLY A 483 -7.53 4.63 -4.29
CA GLY A 483 -6.26 5.39 -4.36
C GLY A 483 -6.30 6.79 -3.75
N CYS A 484 -5.27 7.58 -4.04
CA CYS A 484 -5.31 9.01 -3.74
C CYS A 484 -6.04 9.77 -4.86
N VAL A 485 -7.09 10.48 -4.47
CA VAL A 485 -7.91 11.33 -5.33
C VAL A 485 -7.08 12.44 -6.00
N SER A 486 -6.17 13.10 -5.28
CA SER A 486 -5.40 14.22 -5.83
C SER A 486 -4.48 13.78 -6.96
N HIS A 487 -3.74 12.69 -6.75
CA HIS A 487 -2.86 12.12 -7.76
C HIS A 487 -3.62 11.65 -9.01
N ARG A 488 -4.85 11.13 -8.87
CA ARG A 488 -5.72 10.76 -10.00
C ARG A 488 -6.22 11.99 -10.75
N LEU A 489 -6.67 13.04 -10.04
CA LEU A 489 -7.05 14.32 -10.65
C LEU A 489 -5.87 14.99 -11.38
N ALA A 490 -4.65 14.91 -10.83
CA ALA A 490 -3.44 15.43 -11.45
C ALA A 490 -3.04 14.65 -12.72
N ALA A 491 -3.19 13.32 -12.71
CA ALA A 491 -2.98 12.48 -13.90
C ALA A 491 -3.97 12.84 -15.03
N VAL A 492 -5.27 12.93 -14.72
CA VAL A 492 -6.30 13.33 -15.71
C VAL A 492 -6.02 14.75 -16.25
N ALA A 493 -5.58 15.68 -15.40
CA ALA A 493 -5.23 17.04 -15.82
C ALA A 493 -3.98 17.11 -16.71
N ALA A 494 -3.08 16.12 -16.66
CA ALA A 494 -1.86 16.07 -17.47
C ALA A 494 -1.99 15.18 -18.74
N HIS A 495 -2.86 14.17 -18.70
CA HIS A 495 -2.87 13.07 -19.68
C HIS A 495 -4.27 12.70 -20.20
N GLY A 496 -5.34 13.37 -19.72
CA GLY A 496 -6.74 13.07 -20.07
C GLY A 496 -7.32 11.83 -19.39
N ASN A 497 -6.49 10.93 -18.85
CA ASN A 497 -6.87 9.74 -18.10
C ASN A 497 -5.97 9.53 -16.86
N ASP A 498 -6.29 8.52 -16.06
CA ASP A 498 -5.52 8.09 -14.89
C ASP A 498 -5.10 6.61 -14.94
N ASP A 499 -5.01 6.02 -16.14
CA ASP A 499 -4.81 4.57 -16.29
C ASP A 499 -3.40 4.13 -15.89
N ALA A 500 -2.37 4.94 -16.14
CA ALA A 500 -1.03 4.73 -15.57
C ALA A 500 -1.04 4.78 -14.03
N TYR A 501 -1.92 5.59 -13.42
CA TYR A 501 -2.11 5.58 -11.97
C TYR A 501 -2.81 4.30 -11.49
N CYS A 502 -3.79 3.77 -12.23
CA CYS A 502 -4.41 2.48 -11.91
C CYS A 502 -3.40 1.31 -12.05
N GLN A 503 -2.69 1.23 -13.18
CA GLN A 503 -1.74 0.16 -13.51
C GLN A 503 -0.60 0.04 -12.49
N HIS A 504 0.02 1.15 -12.07
CA HIS A 504 1.12 1.05 -11.12
C HIS A 504 0.67 0.53 -9.73
N ARG A 505 -0.59 0.75 -9.34
CA ARG A 505 -1.12 0.24 -8.07
C ARG A 505 -1.53 -1.23 -8.15
N ALA A 506 -2.00 -1.69 -9.31
CA ALA A 506 -2.11 -3.12 -9.60
C ALA A 506 -0.74 -3.82 -9.44
N ARG A 507 0.29 -3.32 -10.14
CA ARG A 507 1.67 -3.79 -10.05
C ARG A 507 2.22 -3.78 -8.62
N LEU A 508 1.96 -2.73 -7.83
CA LEU A 508 2.34 -2.68 -6.41
C LEU A 508 1.70 -3.80 -5.59
N ILE A 509 0.40 -4.03 -5.75
CA ILE A 509 -0.33 -5.06 -4.99
C ILE A 509 0.14 -6.45 -5.38
N ASP A 510 0.28 -6.71 -6.68
CA ASP A 510 0.71 -7.99 -7.23
C ASP A 510 2.15 -8.33 -6.91
N GLY A 511 3.05 -7.35 -7.03
CA GLY A 511 4.45 -7.51 -6.68
C GLY A 511 4.62 -7.81 -5.19
N VAL A 512 3.91 -7.09 -4.30
CA VAL A 512 3.93 -7.37 -2.86
C VAL A 512 3.30 -8.75 -2.56
N ALA A 513 2.18 -9.11 -3.18
CA ALA A 513 1.58 -10.44 -3.00
C ALA A 513 2.53 -11.58 -3.40
N SER A 514 3.25 -11.41 -4.51
CA SER A 514 4.25 -12.37 -5.01
C SER A 514 5.46 -12.46 -4.08
N LEU A 515 5.94 -11.31 -3.58
CA LEU A 515 7.03 -11.20 -2.61
C LEU A 515 6.72 -11.87 -1.26
N LEU A 516 5.44 -11.91 -0.86
CA LEU A 516 4.97 -12.62 0.33
C LEU A 516 4.80 -14.14 0.11
N ALA A 517 4.55 -14.57 -1.12
CA ALA A 517 4.29 -15.98 -1.44
C ALA A 517 5.56 -16.83 -1.46
N VAL A 518 6.65 -16.34 -2.07
CA VAL A 518 7.92 -17.07 -2.23
C VAL A 518 9.12 -16.26 -1.70
N PRO A 519 9.18 -15.97 -0.38
CA PRO A 519 10.19 -15.07 0.22
C PRO A 519 11.59 -15.69 0.35
N GLN A 520 11.94 -16.68 -0.46
CA GLN A 520 13.19 -17.46 -0.41
C GLN A 520 13.91 -17.57 -1.76
N ASP A 521 13.28 -17.14 -2.86
CA ASP A 521 13.86 -17.29 -4.20
C ASP A 521 14.47 -15.96 -4.68
N ASP A 522 15.80 -15.95 -4.76
CA ASP A 522 16.58 -14.77 -5.13
C ASP A 522 16.40 -14.30 -6.58
N GLN A 523 15.87 -15.16 -7.48
CA GLN A 523 15.72 -14.85 -8.91
C GLN A 523 14.27 -14.81 -9.38
N ALA A 524 13.35 -15.54 -8.74
CA ALA A 524 11.92 -15.45 -9.02
C ALA A 524 11.28 -14.15 -8.49
N LEU A 525 11.87 -13.56 -7.45
CA LEU A 525 11.27 -12.41 -6.79
C LEU A 525 11.32 -11.13 -7.64
N VAL A 526 10.13 -10.60 -7.89
CA VAL A 526 9.80 -9.44 -8.73
C VAL A 526 10.06 -9.68 -10.22
N CYS A 527 9.11 -10.36 -10.87
CA CYS A 527 8.74 -9.93 -12.21
C CYS A 527 8.32 -8.44 -12.17
N ARG A 528 8.99 -7.61 -12.97
CA ARG A 528 8.81 -6.14 -13.01
C ARG A 528 7.88 -5.69 -14.15
N THR A 529 7.31 -6.64 -14.88
CA THR A 529 6.48 -6.45 -16.09
C THR A 529 5.17 -7.25 -16.06
N ILE A 530 4.80 -7.85 -14.91
CA ILE A 530 3.45 -8.35 -14.67
C ILE A 530 2.58 -7.13 -14.42
N ALA A 531 1.72 -6.84 -15.39
CA ALA A 531 0.51 -6.09 -15.16
C ALA A 531 -0.64 -7.07 -14.88
N TRP A 532 -1.78 -6.53 -14.46
CA TRP A 532 -3.01 -7.29 -14.30
C TRP A 532 -4.06 -6.62 -15.16
N LEU A 533 -4.71 -7.40 -16.03
CA LEU A 533 -5.72 -6.93 -16.98
C LEU A 533 -6.57 -8.13 -17.48
N PRO A 534 -7.56 -8.58 -16.70
CA PRO A 534 -8.72 -9.25 -17.24
C PRO A 534 -9.73 -8.18 -17.70
N GLN A 535 -9.99 -8.14 -19.00
CA GLN A 535 -11.38 -8.09 -19.45
C GLN A 535 -11.65 -9.45 -20.07
N ASP A 536 -12.76 -10.06 -19.64
CA ASP A 536 -13.24 -11.40 -19.97
C ASP A 536 -12.27 -12.57 -19.66
N PRO A 537 -12.52 -13.39 -18.61
CA PRO A 537 -11.74 -14.59 -18.37
C PRO A 537 -12.02 -15.62 -19.47
N ASN A 538 -10.96 -16.25 -20.00
CA ASN A 538 -11.10 -17.37 -20.93
C ASN A 538 -11.87 -18.52 -20.24
N VAL A 539 -12.60 -19.33 -21.02
CA VAL A 539 -13.39 -20.45 -20.50
C VAL A 539 -12.88 -21.77 -21.07
N MET A 540 -12.48 -22.69 -20.20
CA MET A 540 -12.05 -24.06 -20.54
C MET A 540 -13.05 -25.07 -19.97
N LYS A 541 -13.30 -26.16 -20.70
CA LYS A 541 -14.36 -27.11 -20.33
C LYS A 541 -14.10 -27.82 -19.00
N ASP A 542 -12.91 -28.39 -18.85
CA ASP A 542 -12.45 -29.09 -17.64
C ASP A 542 -10.95 -28.88 -17.45
N VAL A 543 -10.60 -27.94 -16.57
CA VAL A 543 -9.21 -27.51 -16.31
C VAL A 543 -8.41 -28.57 -15.57
N ALA A 544 -9.05 -29.30 -14.64
CA ALA A 544 -8.39 -30.36 -13.89
C ALA A 544 -8.11 -31.57 -14.79
N GLY A 545 -9.07 -31.95 -15.63
CA GLY A 545 -8.89 -32.98 -16.64
C GLY A 545 -7.87 -32.61 -17.71
N PHE A 546 -7.82 -31.34 -18.15
CA PHE A 546 -6.81 -30.87 -19.10
C PHE A 546 -5.38 -30.97 -18.53
N LEU A 547 -5.14 -30.43 -17.33
CA LEU A 547 -3.86 -30.54 -16.64
C LEU A 547 -3.43 -32.01 -16.43
N GLN A 548 -4.38 -32.90 -16.09
CA GLN A 548 -4.09 -34.33 -15.96
C GLN A 548 -3.74 -34.98 -17.32
N ARG A 549 -4.40 -34.62 -18.43
CA ARG A 549 -4.05 -35.15 -19.77
C ARG A 549 -2.66 -34.67 -20.22
N TRP A 550 -2.33 -33.42 -19.94
CA TRP A 550 -1.07 -32.80 -20.37
C TRP A 550 0.16 -33.55 -19.84
N ASP A 551 0.14 -33.94 -18.56
CA ASP A 551 1.23 -34.67 -17.92
C ASP A 551 1.13 -36.22 -18.11
N ASP A 552 0.08 -36.73 -18.74
CA ASP A 552 -0.14 -38.18 -18.96
C ASP A 552 0.04 -38.60 -20.44
N HIS A 553 1.17 -39.25 -20.72
CA HIS A 553 1.51 -39.82 -22.03
C HIS A 553 0.56 -40.94 -22.52
N HIS A 554 -0.24 -41.53 -21.62
CA HIS A 554 -1.19 -42.61 -21.93
C HIS A 554 -2.65 -42.15 -21.97
N ALA A 555 -2.93 -40.89 -21.62
CA ALA A 555 -4.29 -40.35 -21.66
C ALA A 555 -4.88 -40.40 -23.10
N PRO A 556 -6.14 -40.85 -23.27
CA PRO A 556 -6.78 -40.89 -24.57
C PRO A 556 -7.07 -39.47 -25.08
N ARG A 557 -6.76 -39.23 -26.35
CA ARG A 557 -6.84 -37.93 -27.02
C ARG A 557 -7.89 -38.00 -28.13
N THR A 558 -9.00 -37.30 -27.95
CA THR A 558 -10.14 -37.28 -28.88
C THR A 558 -9.90 -36.27 -30.01
N PRO A 559 -10.26 -36.56 -31.28
CA PRO A 559 -10.16 -35.61 -32.38
C PRO A 559 -10.88 -34.29 -32.08
N ALA A 560 -10.28 -33.18 -32.52
CA ALA A 560 -10.69 -31.82 -32.18
C ALA A 560 -11.36 -31.09 -33.37
N THR A 561 -12.25 -30.17 -33.03
CA THR A 561 -13.05 -29.37 -33.96
C THR A 561 -12.27 -28.14 -34.40
N ILE A 562 -11.30 -28.33 -35.27
CA ILE A 562 -10.46 -27.24 -35.79
C ILE A 562 -11.12 -26.66 -37.05
N LYS A 563 -11.48 -25.37 -37.01
CA LYS A 563 -11.90 -24.59 -38.18
C LYS A 563 -11.10 -23.30 -38.26
N ILE A 564 -10.76 -22.91 -39.50
CA ILE A 564 -9.96 -21.72 -39.78
C ILE A 564 -10.86 -20.68 -40.48
N SER A 565 -10.90 -19.46 -39.94
CA SER A 565 -11.66 -18.35 -40.54
C SER A 565 -10.98 -17.80 -41.80
N SER A 566 -11.69 -17.00 -42.60
CA SER A 566 -11.11 -16.30 -43.77
C SER A 566 -9.99 -15.31 -43.43
N GLN A 567 -9.87 -14.91 -42.16
CA GLN A 567 -8.76 -14.09 -41.64
C GLN A 567 -7.61 -14.93 -41.06
N GLY A 568 -7.81 -16.24 -40.87
CA GLY A 568 -6.84 -17.16 -40.25
C GLY A 568 -7.06 -17.43 -38.76
N ASN A 569 -8.21 -17.06 -38.18
CA ASN A 569 -8.53 -17.37 -36.77
C ASN A 569 -8.81 -18.86 -36.62
N ILE A 570 -8.30 -19.52 -35.57
CA ILE A 570 -8.55 -20.93 -35.31
C ILE A 570 -9.48 -21.11 -34.09
N ASN A 571 -10.67 -21.69 -34.31
CA ASN A 571 -11.66 -21.98 -33.26
C ASN A 571 -12.68 -23.04 -33.71
N THR A 572 -13.59 -23.46 -32.82
CA THR A 572 -14.62 -24.50 -33.10
C THR A 572 -15.62 -24.11 -34.19
N VAL A 573 -15.82 -22.82 -34.46
CA VAL A 573 -16.86 -22.30 -35.36
C VAL A 573 -16.32 -21.80 -36.71
N GLY A 574 -15.04 -21.39 -36.79
CA GLY A 574 -14.41 -20.79 -37.96
C GLY A 574 -14.69 -19.29 -38.13
N LEU A 575 -15.00 -18.57 -37.05
CA LEU A 575 -15.47 -17.17 -37.09
C LEU A 575 -14.53 -16.23 -36.29
N PRO A 576 -14.22 -15.02 -36.80
CA PRO A 576 -13.54 -13.99 -36.01
C PRO A 576 -14.29 -13.65 -34.72
N GLY A 577 -13.57 -13.29 -33.66
CA GLY A 577 -14.16 -12.87 -32.39
C GLY A 577 -14.83 -14.00 -31.57
N THR A 578 -14.70 -15.27 -31.96
CA THR A 578 -15.13 -16.41 -31.14
C THR A 578 -13.95 -17.04 -30.43
N HIS A 579 -14.08 -17.26 -29.12
CA HIS A 579 -13.02 -17.78 -28.23
C HIS A 579 -13.23 -19.25 -27.79
N GLU A 580 -14.19 -19.97 -28.38
CA GLU A 580 -14.38 -21.41 -28.12
C GLU A 580 -13.37 -22.23 -28.94
N ALA A 581 -12.50 -22.97 -28.26
CA ALA A 581 -11.52 -23.89 -28.86
C ALA A 581 -11.52 -25.23 -28.12
N ASP A 582 -11.02 -26.29 -28.76
CA ASP A 582 -10.74 -27.56 -28.08
C ASP A 582 -9.35 -27.48 -27.40
N ASP A 583 -9.29 -27.77 -26.10
CA ASP A 583 -8.07 -27.68 -25.29
C ASP A 583 -7.08 -28.83 -25.62
N LEU A 584 -6.12 -28.55 -26.50
CA LEU A 584 -5.11 -29.50 -26.98
C LEU A 584 -3.81 -29.49 -26.16
N ASP A 585 -3.09 -30.62 -26.20
CA ASP A 585 -1.79 -30.83 -25.55
C ASP A 585 -0.71 -31.29 -26.56
N PRO A 586 0.60 -31.22 -26.24
CA PRO A 586 1.67 -31.49 -27.21
C PRO A 586 1.76 -32.92 -27.76
N LEU A 587 1.05 -33.88 -27.16
CA LEU A 587 0.96 -35.26 -27.66
C LEU A 587 -0.34 -35.49 -28.45
N HIS A 588 -1.18 -34.47 -28.65
CA HIS A 588 -2.36 -34.55 -29.49
C HIS A 588 -1.98 -34.53 -30.99
N PRO A 589 -2.50 -35.46 -31.83
CA PRO A 589 -2.13 -35.51 -33.25
C PRO A 589 -2.36 -34.22 -34.03
N GLN A 590 -3.35 -33.41 -33.63
CA GLN A 590 -3.72 -32.16 -34.28
C GLN A 590 -3.15 -30.92 -33.55
N TRP A 591 -2.24 -31.08 -32.58
CA TRP A 591 -1.66 -29.97 -31.80
C TRP A 591 -1.15 -28.83 -32.67
N ARG A 592 -0.39 -29.17 -33.72
CA ARG A 592 0.15 -28.19 -34.66
C ARG A 592 -0.92 -27.50 -35.51
N GLU A 593 -2.03 -28.17 -35.78
CA GLU A 593 -3.17 -27.64 -36.56
C GLU A 593 -4.04 -26.70 -35.71
N GLY A 594 -4.08 -26.88 -34.39
CA GLY A 594 -4.84 -26.04 -33.46
C GLY A 594 -4.18 -24.70 -33.12
N ILE A 595 -2.91 -24.49 -33.49
CA ILE A 595 -2.13 -23.31 -33.12
C ILE A 595 -1.77 -22.46 -34.35
N GLU A 596 -2.10 -21.18 -34.25
CA GLU A 596 -1.92 -20.21 -35.33
C GLU A 596 -0.44 -20.01 -35.70
N ALA A 597 -0.16 -19.95 -37.00
CA ALA A 597 1.22 -20.05 -37.51
C ALA A 597 2.18 -18.96 -37.00
N ARG A 598 1.67 -17.77 -36.67
CA ARG A 598 2.49 -16.63 -36.17
C ARG A 598 2.88 -16.74 -34.70
N ILE A 599 2.13 -17.50 -33.90
CA ILE A 599 2.38 -17.64 -32.45
C ILE A 599 3.03 -18.98 -32.08
N TRP A 600 2.99 -19.97 -32.99
CA TRP A 600 3.58 -21.30 -32.80
C TRP A 600 5.00 -21.29 -32.19
N PRO A 601 6.00 -20.51 -32.68
CA PRO A 601 7.37 -20.57 -32.12
C PRO A 601 7.42 -20.24 -30.62
N LEU A 602 6.53 -19.37 -30.17
CA LEU A 602 6.45 -18.94 -28.78
C LEU A 602 5.75 -19.98 -27.90
N VAL A 603 4.73 -20.65 -28.42
CA VAL A 603 4.10 -21.82 -27.76
C VAL A 603 5.09 -22.98 -27.66
N GLU A 604 5.81 -23.27 -28.74
CA GLU A 604 6.86 -24.29 -28.80
C GLU A 604 7.99 -24.01 -27.80
N ALA A 605 8.45 -22.76 -27.70
CA ALA A 605 9.47 -22.36 -26.72
C ALA A 605 8.99 -22.47 -25.25
N ILE A 606 7.75 -22.07 -24.96
CA ILE A 606 7.18 -22.11 -23.60
C ILE A 606 6.90 -23.55 -23.15
N THR A 607 6.36 -24.38 -24.05
CA THR A 607 6.07 -25.80 -23.76
C THR A 607 7.35 -26.63 -23.67
N SER A 608 8.38 -26.33 -24.48
CA SER A 608 9.72 -26.93 -24.35
C SER A 608 10.41 -26.59 -23.03
N ALA A 609 10.04 -25.47 -22.38
CA ALA A 609 10.48 -25.12 -21.04
C ALA A 609 9.66 -25.79 -19.91
N GLY A 610 8.70 -26.66 -20.26
CA GLY A 610 7.92 -27.49 -19.32
C GLY A 610 6.57 -26.92 -18.88
N TYR A 611 6.20 -25.72 -19.35
CA TYR A 611 4.99 -25.03 -18.93
C TYR A 611 3.78 -25.37 -19.82
N VAL A 612 2.60 -25.41 -19.21
CA VAL A 612 1.33 -25.70 -19.89
C VAL A 612 0.82 -24.45 -20.59
N THR A 613 0.41 -24.56 -21.85
CA THR A 613 -0.28 -23.50 -22.61
C THR A 613 -1.68 -23.94 -23.00
N TYR A 614 -2.66 -23.04 -22.92
CA TYR A 614 -4.08 -23.38 -23.15
C TYR A 614 -4.80 -22.52 -24.19
N ASP A 615 -4.23 -21.39 -24.59
CA ASP A 615 -4.81 -20.45 -25.54
C ASP A 615 -3.68 -19.83 -26.37
N SER A 616 -3.93 -19.58 -27.66
CA SER A 616 -2.95 -19.01 -28.57
C SER A 616 -3.62 -18.19 -29.67
N CYS A 617 -3.21 -16.93 -29.85
CA CYS A 617 -3.66 -16.05 -30.92
C CYS A 617 -2.45 -15.38 -31.59
N GLY A 618 -2.43 -15.41 -32.92
CA GLY A 618 -1.39 -14.87 -33.80
C GLY A 618 -1.68 -13.46 -34.33
N GLY A 619 -2.77 -12.82 -33.89
CA GLY A 619 -3.18 -11.46 -34.24
C GLY A 619 -3.75 -11.33 -35.66
N HIS A 620 -5.05 -11.04 -35.77
CA HIS A 620 -5.76 -10.86 -37.04
C HIS A 620 -6.18 -9.40 -37.30
N PRO A 621 -6.37 -9.00 -38.57
CA PRO A 621 -7.02 -7.73 -38.89
C PRO A 621 -8.54 -7.89 -38.80
N ALA A 622 -9.14 -7.44 -37.70
CA ALA A 622 -10.59 -7.32 -37.56
C ALA A 622 -11.07 -5.91 -37.95
N SER A 623 -12.39 -5.73 -38.09
CA SER A 623 -13.03 -4.44 -38.39
C SER A 623 -12.74 -3.36 -37.34
N ASP A 624 -12.58 -3.76 -36.08
CA ASP A 624 -12.65 -2.88 -34.92
C ASP A 624 -11.31 -2.72 -34.16
N GLY A 625 -10.20 -3.21 -34.73
CA GLY A 625 -8.85 -2.90 -34.24
C GLY A 625 -7.79 -3.98 -34.48
N PRO A 626 -6.54 -3.71 -34.07
CA PRO A 626 -5.46 -4.69 -34.06
C PRO A 626 -5.64 -5.72 -32.92
N HIS A 627 -5.71 -7.00 -33.26
CA HIS A 627 -5.54 -8.06 -32.27
C HIS A 627 -4.07 -8.22 -31.89
N GLU A 628 -3.81 -8.24 -30.59
CA GLU A 628 -2.50 -8.60 -30.03
C GLU A 628 -2.19 -10.09 -30.24
N LEU A 629 -0.90 -10.40 -30.34
CA LEU A 629 -0.40 -11.78 -30.28
C LEU A 629 -0.44 -12.22 -28.80
N ARG A 630 -1.02 -13.39 -28.51
CA ARG A 630 -1.28 -13.89 -27.15
C ARG A 630 -0.90 -15.37 -27.01
N VAL A 631 -0.21 -15.72 -25.93
CA VAL A 631 -0.14 -17.10 -25.41
C VAL A 631 -0.68 -17.10 -23.99
N GLY A 632 -1.68 -17.92 -23.71
CA GLY A 632 -2.17 -18.21 -22.36
C GLY A 632 -1.42 -19.40 -21.75
N ILE A 633 -0.80 -19.18 -20.59
CA ILE A 633 -0.06 -20.16 -19.78
C ILE A 633 -0.93 -20.55 -18.58
N LEU A 634 -1.07 -21.85 -18.31
CA LEU A 634 -1.88 -22.40 -17.22
C LEU A 634 -1.00 -23.11 -16.18
N PRO A 635 -0.59 -22.44 -15.11
CA PRO A 635 0.18 -23.06 -14.03
C PRO A 635 -0.52 -24.27 -13.41
N ARG A 636 0.24 -25.35 -13.17
CA ARG A 636 -0.22 -26.54 -12.43
C ARG A 636 -0.52 -26.23 -10.96
N ASP A 637 0.30 -25.37 -10.35
CA ASP A 637 0.13 -24.90 -8.98
C ASP A 637 0.72 -23.49 -8.74
N ALA A 638 0.72 -23.03 -7.49
CA ALA A 638 1.22 -21.71 -7.11
C ALA A 638 2.74 -21.55 -7.20
N MET A 639 3.54 -22.63 -7.13
CA MET A 639 4.98 -22.60 -7.38
C MET A 639 5.27 -22.55 -8.87
N ASP A 640 4.56 -23.36 -9.67
CA ASP A 640 4.64 -23.36 -11.14
C ASP A 640 4.28 -21.98 -11.71
N ASN A 641 3.27 -21.30 -11.13
CA ASN A 641 2.86 -19.94 -11.50
C ASN A 641 3.99 -18.92 -11.28
N VAL A 642 4.68 -19.01 -10.15
CA VAL A 642 5.80 -18.13 -9.84
C VAL A 642 7.00 -18.45 -10.74
N ALA A 643 7.29 -19.73 -11.03
CA ALA A 643 8.35 -20.13 -11.94
C ALA A 643 8.11 -19.64 -13.38
N ALA A 644 6.92 -19.89 -13.92
CA ALA A 644 6.47 -19.42 -15.24
C ALA A 644 6.55 -17.89 -15.35
N GLY A 645 5.96 -17.18 -14.39
CA GLY A 645 5.97 -15.71 -14.36
C GLY A 645 7.38 -15.12 -14.28
N SER A 646 8.26 -15.78 -13.54
CA SER A 646 9.66 -15.36 -13.41
C SER A 646 10.44 -15.59 -14.69
N MET A 647 10.31 -16.77 -15.30
CA MET A 647 10.92 -17.11 -16.59
C MET A 647 10.53 -16.08 -17.66
N LEU A 648 9.23 -15.91 -17.88
CA LEU A 648 8.69 -15.05 -18.92
C LEU A 648 9.12 -13.59 -18.73
N CYS A 649 9.15 -13.08 -17.49
CA CYS A 649 9.59 -11.71 -17.22
C CYS A 649 11.10 -11.50 -17.29
N GLN A 650 11.91 -12.52 -16.97
CA GLN A 650 13.35 -12.46 -17.22
C GLN A 650 13.62 -12.41 -18.74
N ALA A 651 12.87 -13.18 -19.55
CA ALA A 651 12.93 -13.11 -21.01
C ALA A 651 12.56 -11.72 -21.55
N ILE A 652 11.39 -11.18 -21.18
CA ILE A 652 10.95 -9.81 -21.56
C ILE A 652 12.00 -8.74 -21.19
N ARG A 653 12.63 -8.86 -20.02
CA ARG A 653 13.68 -7.91 -19.59
C ARG A 653 14.95 -8.00 -20.42
N GLN A 654 15.32 -9.18 -20.90
CA GLN A 654 16.49 -9.36 -21.76
C GLN A 654 16.21 -8.91 -23.21
N THR A 655 15.00 -9.16 -23.74
CA THR A 655 14.61 -8.72 -25.09
C THR A 655 14.31 -7.22 -25.21
N ARG A 656 14.10 -6.49 -24.11
CA ARG A 656 13.75 -5.04 -24.09
C ARG A 656 14.62 -4.10 -24.95
N ARG A 657 15.86 -4.49 -25.30
CA ARG A 657 16.75 -3.70 -26.19
C ARG A 657 16.65 -4.05 -27.68
N ALA A 658 16.00 -5.16 -28.04
CA ALA A 658 15.87 -5.66 -29.41
C ALA A 658 14.46 -5.45 -30.01
N ILE A 659 13.49 -5.01 -29.20
CA ILE A 659 12.11 -4.78 -29.61
C ILE A 659 11.96 -3.37 -30.20
N ALA A 660 11.25 -3.25 -31.31
CA ALA A 660 10.97 -1.96 -31.95
C ALA A 660 9.95 -1.11 -31.15
N PRO A 661 9.98 0.24 -31.24
CA PRO A 661 9.04 1.11 -30.50
C PRO A 661 7.56 0.83 -30.79
N SER A 662 7.25 0.32 -31.98
CA SER A 662 5.93 -0.12 -32.45
C SER A 662 5.33 -1.29 -31.67
N VAL A 663 6.14 -2.03 -30.91
CA VAL A 663 5.74 -3.26 -30.22
C VAL A 663 5.94 -3.11 -28.71
N TYR A 664 4.89 -3.39 -27.94
CA TYR A 664 4.95 -3.60 -26.50
C TYR A 664 4.80 -5.10 -26.19
N ILE A 665 5.71 -5.64 -25.38
CA ILE A 665 5.57 -6.98 -24.79
C ILE A 665 5.32 -6.82 -23.29
N GLY A 666 4.27 -7.46 -22.79
CA GLY A 666 3.99 -7.56 -21.35
C GLY A 666 3.57 -8.97 -20.96
N LEU A 667 3.76 -9.28 -19.68
CA LEU A 667 3.12 -10.44 -19.07
C LEU A 667 1.92 -9.94 -18.26
N PHE A 668 0.82 -10.67 -18.32
CA PHE A 668 -0.42 -10.28 -17.67
C PHE A 668 -0.91 -11.40 -16.77
N ARG A 669 -1.41 -11.08 -15.58
CA ARG A 669 -2.27 -12.01 -14.86
C ARG A 669 -3.65 -12.05 -15.51
N SER A 670 -4.16 -13.26 -15.65
CA SER A 670 -5.43 -13.61 -16.25
C SER A 670 -6.11 -14.68 -15.38
N GLU A 671 -7.35 -15.03 -15.70
CA GLU A 671 -8.04 -16.16 -15.07
C GLU A 671 -8.66 -17.07 -16.13
N LEU A 672 -8.61 -18.37 -15.87
CA LEU A 672 -9.25 -19.40 -16.68
C LEU A 672 -10.44 -20.00 -15.92
N ALA A 673 -11.65 -19.71 -16.36
CA ALA A 673 -12.87 -20.23 -15.77
C ALA A 673 -13.15 -21.67 -16.25
N CYS A 674 -13.28 -22.61 -15.31
CA CYS A 674 -13.65 -23.99 -15.62
C CYS A 674 -15.17 -24.12 -15.79
N ALA A 675 -15.67 -24.31 -17.01
CA ALA A 675 -17.10 -24.40 -17.30
C ALA A 675 -17.84 -25.50 -16.52
N THR A 676 -17.17 -26.63 -16.26
CA THR A 676 -17.74 -27.78 -15.52
C THR A 676 -17.86 -27.55 -14.01
N THR A 677 -17.11 -26.61 -13.42
CA THR A 677 -17.04 -26.42 -11.95
C THR A 677 -17.28 -24.99 -11.48
N SER A 678 -17.31 -24.01 -12.38
CA SER A 678 -17.32 -22.57 -12.10
C SER A 678 -16.19 -22.11 -11.17
N VAL A 679 -15.05 -22.82 -11.19
CA VAL A 679 -13.81 -22.45 -10.49
C VAL A 679 -12.88 -21.73 -11.46
N ASN A 680 -12.40 -20.55 -11.06
CA ASN A 680 -11.37 -19.82 -11.79
C ASN A 680 -9.98 -20.30 -11.36
N TYR A 681 -9.11 -20.54 -12.34
CA TYR A 681 -7.72 -20.94 -12.16
C TYR A 681 -6.83 -19.74 -12.50
N PRO A 682 -5.87 -19.35 -11.64
CA PRO A 682 -4.95 -18.25 -11.95
C PRO A 682 -4.06 -18.62 -13.15
N SER A 683 -4.08 -17.79 -14.19
CA SER A 683 -3.28 -17.97 -15.40
C SER A 683 -2.42 -16.75 -15.71
N LEU A 684 -1.52 -16.89 -16.70
CA LEU A 684 -0.66 -15.82 -17.19
C LEU A 684 -0.82 -15.69 -18.70
N ASP A 685 -1.05 -14.49 -19.22
CA ASP A 685 -1.01 -14.24 -20.66
C ASP A 685 0.27 -13.50 -21.03
N LEU A 686 1.11 -14.10 -21.87
CA LEU A 686 2.17 -13.39 -22.57
C LEU A 686 1.54 -12.69 -23.78
N ARG A 687 1.54 -11.35 -23.79
CA ARG A 687 0.87 -10.54 -24.83
C ARG A 687 1.88 -9.61 -25.51
N ILE A 688 1.87 -9.61 -26.84
CA ILE A 688 2.67 -8.76 -27.74
C ILE A 688 1.68 -7.91 -28.54
N ARG A 689 1.66 -6.59 -28.31
CA ARG A 689 0.63 -5.66 -28.81
C ARG A 689 1.23 -4.41 -29.46
N PRO A 690 0.48 -3.68 -30.30
CA PRO A 690 0.93 -2.39 -30.81
C PRO A 690 1.11 -1.36 -29.70
N THR A 691 2.15 -0.54 -29.83
CA THR A 691 2.32 0.68 -29.04
C THR A 691 1.41 1.79 -29.58
N VAL A 692 0.78 2.56 -28.68
CA VAL A 692 -0.10 3.68 -29.05
C VAL A 692 0.64 4.69 -29.95
N GLY A 693 0.05 5.01 -31.09
CA GLY A 693 0.61 5.93 -32.08
C GLY A 693 1.27 5.26 -33.30
N HIS A 694 1.45 3.95 -33.29
CA HIS A 694 1.90 3.18 -34.45
C HIS A 694 0.73 2.50 -35.20
N SER A 695 0.94 2.22 -36.48
CA SER A 695 0.00 1.51 -37.34
C SER A 695 0.06 -0.01 -37.17
N ASN A 696 -1.01 -0.69 -37.58
CA ASN A 696 -1.10 -2.15 -37.54
C ASN A 696 -0.01 -2.81 -38.41
N ASP A 697 0.37 -2.20 -39.54
CA ASP A 697 1.36 -2.74 -40.46
C ASP A 697 2.79 -2.61 -39.93
N GLU A 698 3.09 -1.52 -39.19
CA GLU A 698 4.33 -1.41 -38.42
C GLU A 698 4.37 -2.49 -37.32
N PHE A 699 3.29 -2.62 -36.54
CA PHE A 699 3.20 -3.63 -35.49
C PHE A 699 3.40 -5.06 -36.03
N TYR A 700 2.68 -5.48 -37.07
CA TYR A 700 2.77 -6.86 -37.57
C TYR A 700 4.12 -7.19 -38.22
N ARG A 701 4.78 -6.21 -38.86
CA ARG A 701 6.14 -6.38 -39.37
C ARG A 701 7.14 -6.57 -38.23
N ASP A 702 7.04 -5.75 -37.19
CA ASP A 702 8.04 -5.69 -36.13
C ASP A 702 7.79 -6.74 -35.02
N ALA A 703 6.55 -7.24 -34.89
CA ALA A 703 6.16 -8.28 -33.93
C ALA A 703 6.78 -9.65 -34.21
N ALA A 704 7.10 -9.98 -35.47
CA ALA A 704 7.85 -11.20 -35.81
C ALA A 704 9.23 -11.21 -35.13
N THR A 705 9.99 -10.11 -35.27
CA THR A 705 11.28 -9.89 -34.60
C THR A 705 11.16 -9.98 -33.07
N ALA A 706 10.04 -9.52 -32.51
CA ALA A 706 9.76 -9.61 -31.07
C ALA A 706 9.52 -11.06 -30.60
N VAL A 707 8.83 -11.88 -31.40
CA VAL A 707 8.66 -13.33 -31.16
C VAL A 707 10.02 -14.04 -31.26
N ASP A 708 10.79 -13.81 -32.31
CA ASP A 708 12.09 -14.45 -32.52
C ASP A 708 13.08 -14.13 -31.39
N ALA A 709 13.09 -12.87 -30.92
CA ALA A 709 13.92 -12.44 -29.78
C ALA A 709 13.51 -13.15 -28.47
N LEU A 710 12.21 -13.30 -28.20
CA LEU A 710 11.71 -14.04 -27.03
C LEU A 710 12.09 -15.52 -27.10
N CYS A 711 11.83 -16.17 -28.24
CA CYS A 711 12.15 -17.58 -28.45
C CYS A 711 13.65 -17.85 -28.29
N SER A 712 14.49 -16.95 -28.82
CA SER A 712 15.95 -17.03 -28.66
C SER A 712 16.40 -16.98 -27.19
N VAL A 713 15.78 -16.12 -26.36
CA VAL A 713 16.12 -16.02 -24.93
C VAL A 713 15.60 -17.20 -24.11
N LEU A 714 14.40 -17.70 -24.42
CA LEU A 714 13.83 -18.89 -23.79
C LEU A 714 14.66 -20.14 -24.12
N ALA A 715 15.00 -20.35 -25.39
CA ALA A 715 15.75 -21.51 -25.88
C ALA A 715 17.23 -21.52 -25.44
N ALA A 716 17.85 -20.35 -25.22
CA ALA A 716 19.22 -20.24 -24.72
C ALA A 716 19.40 -20.73 -23.25
N GLY A 717 18.28 -20.97 -22.55
CA GLY A 717 18.21 -21.16 -21.10
C GLY A 717 18.47 -19.85 -20.38
N ILE A 718 17.59 -19.45 -19.46
CA ILE A 718 17.72 -18.13 -18.83
C ILE A 718 18.92 -18.11 -17.90
N ARG A 719 19.98 -17.43 -18.37
CA ARG A 719 21.17 -17.18 -17.59
C ARG A 719 20.89 -16.05 -16.60
N PRO A 720 21.34 -16.16 -15.33
CA PRO A 720 21.41 -15.01 -14.47
C PRO A 720 22.21 -13.91 -15.19
N ASN A 721 21.77 -12.65 -15.08
CA ASN A 721 22.66 -11.55 -15.45
C ASN A 721 23.97 -11.72 -14.65
N PRO A 722 25.15 -11.69 -15.29
CA PRO A 722 26.37 -11.51 -14.51
C PRO A 722 26.20 -10.23 -13.67
N PRO A 723 26.60 -10.23 -12.38
CA PRO A 723 26.52 -9.02 -11.57
C PRO A 723 27.24 -7.90 -12.33
N ALA A 724 26.56 -6.77 -12.52
CA ALA A 724 27.07 -5.69 -13.35
C ALA A 724 28.50 -5.35 -12.93
N ALA A 725 29.46 -5.64 -13.80
CA ALA A 725 30.88 -5.63 -13.44
C ALA A 725 31.23 -4.27 -12.87
N CYS A 726 31.57 -4.24 -11.58
CA CYS A 726 31.84 -2.97 -10.90
C CYS A 726 33.05 -2.35 -11.59
N GLY A 727 32.86 -1.17 -12.19
CA GLY A 727 33.84 -0.48 -13.01
C GLY A 727 34.97 0.13 -12.19
N CYS A 728 35.69 -0.71 -11.44
CA CYS A 728 36.86 -0.33 -10.69
C CYS A 728 38.00 0.02 -11.66
N HIS A 729 38.03 1.28 -12.10
CA HIS A 729 39.23 1.88 -12.69
C HIS A 729 40.35 1.92 -11.64
N THR A 730 41.11 0.83 -11.56
CA THR A 730 42.36 0.76 -10.79
C THR A 730 43.45 1.53 -11.51
N ALA A 731 43.40 2.86 -11.42
CA ALA A 731 44.45 3.75 -11.91
C ALA A 731 45.46 4.04 -10.79
N TYR A 732 46.39 3.11 -10.57
CA TYR A 732 47.51 3.27 -9.62
C TYR A 732 48.78 2.51 -10.08
N SER A 733 49.30 2.89 -11.23
CA SER A 733 50.68 2.66 -11.69
C SER A 733 50.97 3.56 -12.89
#